data_AF-R9P3G5-F1
#
_entry.id   AF-R9P3G5-F1
#
_cell.length_a   1.000
_cell.length_b   1.000
_cell.length_c   1.000
_cell.angle_alpha   90.00
_cell.angle_beta   90.00
_cell.angle_gamma   90.00
#
_symmetry.space_group_name_H-M   'P 1'
#
loop_
_entity.id
_entity.type
_entity.pdbx_description
1 polymer ?
#
loop_
_entity_poly.entity_id
_entity_poly.type
_entity_poly.pdbx_seq_one_letter_code
_entity_poly.pdbx_strand_id
1 'polypeptide(L)'
;MSLPSPPSDARYAVSTVTLEIALDQPIKQDSPTPYTYQEGGVTKPLLTTDTVLLTIYYPTSRTDATSDGRALDWLEAPKLRSIGGLLKYAGVPKYLALPIVLPAYSVVSQRLPVAVDADLISDTPSDDFPVAVFSHGMGGTRTTYSAYLTSLAGSGIIVAAVEHRDGSAASTTIHHSSDKESRGSSGWFRWLSGGSNGVENKIYVRPAEVDGKPEPMDVRRAQVEFRRREVTAALNVLKEINSGKAVVESCTRSQRDEAKRRERRSQVLSHFTGKLKMQDPWMIGHSFGGSTAIQALRHTDCPFGQALVLDPWVEPVPITGIDVIPVSKPLYTINSEDFTQWKSHMDDVTTIARESKSSTGGKGWLLTLGAEGTEKSDGSAAAASTRLAPPSRLVVVHDMFGTLFGLSACIDALVSLFPDQLQEAEGVPKIVPELVVMDWFHGTQRDFTYSSVCGQYKPIGEVFKGTLPRVLFQAGILPKKSAKGKSLTQAGSFQDGGPAEEALENPFDAVVVETMMGALKKLQPRPGMVDALTRVYRDRDGKGRLPPGVNKVDVWAATNGSLELGRSSFLRTLGESDGADIDTKAARSGRSDKDNAIGAGIGLFSCDEIGAAKPDPKVYAEVLRRIQAEPIDANAAKKEYQGIWFVASHTWDTFAAKQAGFRTAWVTYEEFYSCPSVYGTPDVVGRNLEEVSEKILAFERDLAAANKRDEAPIKPWTYHKDQQEQTNQASQHTSFSDFPFLLPNMAKFVGSVSSKSLLEVNSDITKRMILQGKREESDGVFSGLKGDKDGQEWRIWKEGQARPNDLEAAAVGSDGSRLGRLVVHAL
;
A
#
# COMPACT_ATOMS: atom_id res chain seq x y z
N MET A 1 15.97 -31.00 -16.12
CA MET A 1 14.93 -29.96 -16.15
C MET A 1 13.66 -30.63 -16.60
N SER A 2 12.76 -30.85 -15.67
CA SER A 2 11.46 -31.45 -15.92
C SER A 2 10.51 -30.88 -14.90
N LEU A 3 9.23 -30.82 -15.25
CA LEU A 3 8.19 -30.57 -14.28
C LEU A 3 8.30 -31.59 -13.12
N PRO A 4 7.92 -31.21 -11.89
CA PRO A 4 7.84 -32.17 -10.79
C PRO A 4 6.93 -33.33 -11.19
N SER A 5 7.33 -34.56 -10.83
CA SER A 5 6.40 -35.68 -10.89
C SER A 5 5.22 -35.43 -9.95
N PRO A 6 4.05 -36.03 -10.22
CA PRO A 6 2.95 -36.04 -9.26
C PRO A 6 3.46 -36.48 -7.88
N PRO A 7 2.90 -35.92 -6.79
CA PRO A 7 3.27 -36.30 -5.43
C PRO A 7 3.24 -37.81 -5.21
N SER A 8 4.12 -38.33 -4.36
CA SER A 8 4.21 -39.77 -4.08
C SER A 8 2.95 -40.33 -3.40
N ASP A 9 2.17 -39.46 -2.76
CA ASP A 9 0.89 -39.74 -2.10
C ASP A 9 -0.34 -39.49 -3.01
N ALA A 10 -0.14 -39.24 -4.31
CA ALA A 10 -1.25 -39.05 -5.25
C ALA A 10 -2.17 -40.27 -5.26
N ARG A 11 -3.47 -40.03 -4.99
CA ARG A 11 -4.49 -41.08 -4.93
C ARG A 11 -4.86 -41.61 -6.33
N TYR A 12 -4.80 -40.73 -7.33
CA TYR A 12 -5.20 -41.00 -8.70
C TYR A 12 -4.09 -40.55 -9.67
N ALA A 13 -3.99 -41.24 -10.80
CA ALA A 13 -3.32 -40.66 -11.95
C ALA A 13 -4.13 -39.46 -12.48
N VAL A 14 -3.51 -38.60 -13.29
CA VAL A 14 -4.14 -37.37 -13.78
C VAL A 14 -4.25 -37.39 -15.28
N SER A 15 -5.40 -36.93 -15.78
CA SER A 15 -5.60 -36.63 -17.18
C SER A 15 -6.04 -35.18 -17.41
N THR A 16 -5.90 -34.74 -18.65
CA THR A 16 -6.30 -33.41 -19.10
C THR A 16 -7.17 -33.47 -20.35
N VAL A 17 -8.14 -32.56 -20.43
CA VAL A 17 -8.90 -32.25 -21.64
C VAL A 17 -8.83 -30.74 -21.86
N THR A 18 -8.50 -30.30 -23.08
CA THR A 18 -8.49 -28.88 -23.43
C THR A 18 -9.70 -28.56 -24.31
N LEU A 19 -10.47 -27.54 -23.94
CA LEU A 19 -11.68 -27.12 -24.62
C LEU A 19 -11.63 -25.62 -24.93
N GLU A 20 -11.95 -25.28 -26.17
CA GLU A 20 -12.21 -23.89 -26.57
C GLU A 20 -13.68 -23.78 -26.98
N ILE A 21 -14.51 -23.24 -26.10
CA ILE A 21 -15.96 -23.23 -26.26
C ILE A 21 -16.40 -21.85 -26.75
N ALA A 22 -17.24 -21.81 -27.79
CA ALA A 22 -17.87 -20.58 -28.24
C ALA A 22 -18.78 -20.00 -27.15
N LEU A 23 -18.71 -18.70 -26.95
CA LEU A 23 -19.57 -17.98 -26.01
C LEU A 23 -20.88 -17.59 -26.69
N ASP A 24 -22.00 -17.76 -25.99
CA ASP A 24 -23.32 -17.31 -26.47
C ASP A 24 -23.32 -15.81 -26.82
N GLN A 25 -22.62 -15.03 -25.99
CA GLN A 25 -22.35 -13.62 -26.24
C GLN A 25 -20.85 -13.33 -26.10
N PRO A 26 -20.22 -12.64 -27.07
CA PRO A 26 -18.84 -12.24 -26.95
C PRO A 26 -18.61 -11.37 -25.71
N ILE A 27 -17.54 -11.64 -24.97
CA ILE A 27 -17.07 -10.76 -23.90
C ILE A 27 -16.36 -9.59 -24.58
N LYS A 28 -16.75 -8.37 -24.22
CA LYS A 28 -16.15 -7.11 -24.71
C LYS A 28 -15.97 -6.16 -23.52
N GLN A 29 -15.07 -5.20 -23.65
CA GLN A 29 -14.96 -4.12 -22.66
C GLN A 29 -16.25 -3.31 -22.61
N ASP A 30 -16.77 -3.11 -21.40
CA ASP A 30 -17.95 -2.28 -21.15
C ASP A 30 -17.53 -0.80 -21.11
N SER A 31 -17.22 -0.24 -22.29
CA SER A 31 -16.79 1.15 -22.46
C SER A 31 -17.22 1.68 -23.84
N PRO A 32 -17.65 2.95 -23.95
CA PRO A 32 -17.93 3.59 -25.24
C PRO A 32 -16.66 3.78 -26.08
N THR A 33 -15.49 3.80 -25.45
CA THR A 33 -14.17 3.93 -26.08
C THR A 33 -13.29 2.76 -25.64
N PRO A 34 -13.45 1.57 -26.25
CA PRO A 34 -12.72 0.38 -25.82
C PRO A 34 -11.21 0.48 -26.13
N TYR A 35 -10.44 -0.14 -25.24
CA TYR A 35 -9.11 -0.71 -25.45
C TYR A 35 -8.77 -1.04 -26.91
N THR A 36 -7.84 -0.34 -27.59
CA THR A 36 -7.24 -0.81 -28.85
C THR A 36 -5.70 -0.81 -28.79
N TYR A 37 -5.05 -1.58 -29.66
CA TYR A 37 -3.59 -1.60 -29.82
C TYR A 37 -3.21 -1.89 -31.27
N GLN A 38 -1.99 -1.52 -31.67
CA GLN A 38 -1.46 -1.79 -33.01
C GLN A 38 -0.73 -3.14 -33.08
N GLU A 39 -1.07 -3.96 -34.07
CA GLU A 39 -0.36 -5.20 -34.39
C GLU A 39 -0.24 -5.37 -35.91
N GLY A 40 1.00 -5.40 -36.43
CA GLY A 40 1.23 -5.58 -37.87
C GLY A 40 0.63 -4.49 -38.75
N GLY A 41 0.49 -3.25 -38.23
CA GLY A 41 -0.13 -2.13 -38.94
C GLY A 41 -1.66 -2.12 -38.91
N VAL A 42 -2.27 -3.02 -38.14
CA VAL A 42 -3.73 -3.10 -37.95
C VAL A 42 -4.08 -2.74 -36.51
N THR A 43 -5.07 -1.86 -36.34
CA THR A 43 -5.66 -1.54 -35.04
C THR A 43 -6.61 -2.65 -34.62
N LYS A 44 -6.39 -3.22 -33.43
CA LYS A 44 -7.20 -4.31 -32.87
C LYS A 44 -7.78 -3.95 -31.51
N PRO A 45 -9.01 -4.40 -31.18
CA PRO A 45 -9.53 -4.31 -29.82
C PRO A 45 -8.72 -5.18 -28.84
N LEU A 46 -8.36 -4.61 -27.70
CA LEU A 46 -7.60 -5.29 -26.64
C LEU A 46 -8.48 -6.23 -25.81
N LEU A 47 -9.69 -5.82 -25.44
CA LEU A 47 -10.53 -6.57 -24.51
C LEU A 47 -11.76 -7.09 -25.23
N THR A 48 -11.56 -8.15 -26.02
CA THR A 48 -12.63 -8.87 -26.71
C THR A 48 -12.29 -10.35 -26.87
N THR A 49 -13.30 -11.22 -26.76
CA THR A 49 -13.23 -12.62 -27.17
C THR A 49 -14.63 -13.17 -27.45
N ASP A 50 -14.75 -14.12 -28.37
CA ASP A 50 -15.97 -14.88 -28.64
C ASP A 50 -15.88 -16.36 -28.22
N THR A 51 -14.77 -16.76 -27.62
CA THR A 51 -14.56 -18.09 -27.03
C THR A 51 -13.97 -17.99 -25.62
N VAL A 52 -14.13 -19.06 -24.84
CA VAL A 52 -13.37 -19.31 -23.61
C VAL A 52 -12.49 -20.55 -23.81
N LEU A 53 -11.20 -20.44 -23.49
CA LEU A 53 -10.26 -21.56 -23.52
C LEU A 53 -9.91 -22.00 -22.10
N LEU A 54 -10.04 -23.29 -21.85
CA LEU A 54 -9.67 -23.92 -20.60
C LEU A 54 -9.03 -25.29 -20.79
N THR A 55 -8.18 -25.68 -19.85
CA THR A 55 -7.74 -27.07 -19.68
C THR A 55 -8.27 -27.60 -18.35
N ILE A 56 -9.01 -28.70 -18.41
CA ILE A 56 -9.56 -29.39 -17.25
C ILE A 56 -8.55 -30.45 -16.81
N TYR A 57 -8.12 -30.39 -15.55
CA TYR A 57 -7.29 -31.39 -14.88
C TYR A 57 -8.19 -32.26 -13.99
N TYR A 58 -8.11 -33.58 -14.12
CA TYR A 58 -9.03 -34.50 -13.44
C TYR A 58 -8.41 -35.88 -13.16
N PRO A 59 -8.94 -36.62 -12.16
CA PRO A 59 -8.44 -37.94 -11.79
C PRO A 59 -8.80 -39.03 -12.82
N THR A 60 -7.87 -39.95 -13.06
CA THR A 60 -8.03 -41.13 -13.93
C THR A 60 -7.35 -42.36 -13.31
N SER A 61 -7.74 -43.57 -13.75
CA SER A 61 -7.02 -44.81 -13.41
C SER A 61 -5.79 -45.04 -14.29
N ARG A 62 -5.67 -44.31 -15.41
CA ARG A 62 -4.62 -44.53 -16.40
C ARG A 62 -3.31 -43.87 -15.97
N THR A 63 -2.34 -44.70 -15.59
CA THR A 63 -0.98 -44.28 -15.20
C THR A 63 -0.06 -44.02 -16.39
N ASP A 64 -0.40 -44.54 -17.57
CA ASP A 64 0.44 -44.39 -18.76
C ASP A 64 0.23 -43.01 -19.41
N ALA A 65 1.20 -42.12 -19.21
CA ALA A 65 1.27 -40.85 -19.93
C ALA A 65 1.42 -41.01 -21.46
N THR A 66 1.68 -42.23 -21.96
CA THR A 66 2.25 -42.46 -23.30
C THR A 66 1.62 -43.57 -24.15
N SER A 67 0.62 -44.34 -23.71
CA SER A 67 0.15 -45.48 -24.52
C SER A 67 -0.47 -45.12 -25.89
N ASP A 68 -0.83 -43.84 -26.11
CA ASP A 68 -1.25 -43.30 -27.42
C ASP A 68 -0.18 -42.36 -28.05
N GLY A 69 0.95 -42.13 -27.37
CA GLY A 69 2.00 -41.18 -27.75
C GLY A 69 1.66 -39.69 -27.54
N ARG A 70 0.53 -39.36 -26.90
CA ARG A 70 0.01 -37.99 -26.76
C ARG A 70 0.32 -37.42 -25.37
N ALA A 71 0.94 -36.26 -25.32
CA ALA A 71 1.10 -35.48 -24.10
C ALA A 71 0.90 -33.99 -24.40
N LEU A 72 0.32 -33.26 -23.44
CA LEU A 72 0.06 -31.84 -23.58
C LEU A 72 1.39 -31.07 -23.48
N ASP A 73 1.70 -30.27 -24.50
CA ASP A 73 2.88 -29.40 -24.44
C ASP A 73 2.69 -28.35 -23.34
N TRP A 74 3.74 -28.11 -22.54
CA TRP A 74 3.72 -27.05 -21.54
C TRP A 74 3.65 -25.67 -22.19
N LEU A 75 4.39 -25.48 -23.28
CA LEU A 75 4.32 -24.27 -24.09
C LEU A 75 3.50 -24.52 -25.36
N GLU A 76 2.35 -23.87 -25.46
CA GLU A 76 1.45 -24.07 -26.60
C GLU A 76 2.04 -23.54 -27.92
N ALA A 77 1.69 -24.21 -29.02
CA ALA A 77 1.98 -23.77 -30.38
C ALA A 77 1.14 -22.54 -30.79
N PRO A 78 1.70 -21.61 -31.61
CA PRO A 78 3.03 -21.64 -32.21
C PRO A 78 4.14 -21.28 -31.22
N LYS A 79 5.08 -22.20 -30.97
CA LYS A 79 6.03 -22.10 -29.85
C LYS A 79 6.90 -20.84 -29.89
N LEU A 80 7.30 -20.41 -31.09
CA LEU A 80 8.08 -19.18 -31.27
C LEU A 80 7.31 -17.92 -30.85
N ARG A 81 5.99 -17.89 -31.04
CA ARG A 81 5.14 -16.77 -30.57
C ARG A 81 5.02 -16.78 -29.06
N SER A 82 4.85 -17.96 -28.47
CA SER A 82 4.80 -18.15 -27.02
C SER A 82 6.10 -17.72 -26.35
N ILE A 83 7.26 -18.07 -26.91
CA ILE A 83 8.56 -17.55 -26.46
C ILE A 83 8.63 -16.03 -26.63
N GLY A 84 8.22 -15.51 -27.79
CA GLY A 84 8.21 -14.06 -28.04
C GLY A 84 7.35 -13.29 -27.03
N GLY A 85 6.21 -13.86 -26.64
CA GLY A 85 5.34 -13.35 -25.59
C GLY A 85 5.99 -13.34 -24.20
N LEU A 86 6.63 -14.45 -23.81
CA LEU A 86 7.37 -14.55 -22.55
C LEU A 86 8.53 -13.56 -22.49
N LEU A 87 9.31 -13.42 -23.56
CA LEU A 87 10.41 -12.45 -23.66
C LEU A 87 9.89 -11.01 -23.58
N LYS A 88 8.77 -10.73 -24.25
CA LYS A 88 8.12 -9.42 -24.20
C LYS A 88 7.64 -9.08 -22.80
N TYR A 89 7.05 -10.04 -22.09
CA TYR A 89 6.68 -9.90 -20.69
C TYR A 89 7.90 -9.63 -19.78
N ALA A 90 8.98 -10.39 -19.98
CA ALA A 90 10.23 -10.25 -19.24
C ALA A 90 11.02 -8.95 -19.55
N GLY A 91 10.53 -8.09 -20.47
CA GLY A 91 11.18 -6.84 -20.85
C GLY A 91 12.45 -7.01 -21.70
N VAL A 92 12.69 -8.21 -22.27
CA VAL A 92 13.88 -8.50 -23.06
C VAL A 92 13.72 -7.99 -24.50
N PRO A 93 14.61 -7.12 -25.01
CA PRO A 93 14.55 -6.63 -26.39
C PRO A 93 14.69 -7.76 -27.42
N LYS A 94 13.92 -7.71 -28.52
CA LYS A 94 13.85 -8.77 -29.55
C LYS A 94 15.22 -9.15 -30.16
N TYR A 95 16.17 -8.22 -30.21
CA TYR A 95 17.51 -8.44 -30.78
C TYR A 95 18.51 -9.09 -29.78
N LEU A 96 18.19 -9.11 -28.48
CA LEU A 96 18.94 -9.85 -27.46
C LEU A 96 18.41 -11.28 -27.26
N ALA A 97 17.40 -11.69 -28.04
CA ALA A 97 16.72 -12.96 -27.89
C ALA A 97 17.58 -14.18 -28.24
N LEU A 98 18.45 -14.12 -29.26
CA LEU A 98 19.20 -15.30 -29.74
C LEU A 98 20.07 -16.01 -28.65
N PRO A 99 20.88 -15.31 -27.85
CA PRO A 99 21.63 -15.95 -26.76
C PRO A 99 20.76 -16.43 -25.58
N ILE A 100 19.50 -15.99 -25.48
CA ILE A 100 18.53 -16.40 -24.44
C ILE A 100 17.62 -17.54 -24.93
N VAL A 101 17.36 -17.64 -26.24
CA VAL A 101 16.53 -18.69 -26.86
C VAL A 101 17.20 -20.06 -26.77
N LEU A 102 18.53 -20.14 -26.76
CA LEU A 102 19.29 -21.39 -26.64
C LEU A 102 19.00 -22.14 -25.31
N PRO A 103 19.06 -21.52 -24.12
CA PRO A 103 18.60 -22.16 -22.89
C PRO A 103 17.08 -22.35 -22.79
N ALA A 104 16.25 -21.58 -23.53
CA ALA A 104 14.81 -21.78 -23.60
C ALA A 104 14.39 -23.03 -24.43
N TYR A 105 15.31 -23.63 -25.20
CA TYR A 105 15.03 -24.84 -25.98
C TYR A 105 14.59 -26.03 -25.10
N SER A 106 15.09 -26.11 -23.86
CA SER A 106 14.67 -27.13 -22.89
C SER A 106 13.20 -26.98 -22.49
N VAL A 107 12.62 -25.77 -22.57
CA VAL A 107 11.22 -25.44 -22.23
C VAL A 107 10.29 -25.73 -23.42
N VAL A 108 10.77 -25.49 -24.65
CA VAL A 108 10.01 -25.68 -25.90
C VAL A 108 9.58 -27.14 -26.10
N SER A 109 10.37 -28.11 -25.63
CA SER A 109 10.08 -29.54 -25.73
C SER A 109 9.39 -30.12 -24.50
N GLN A 110 9.12 -29.33 -23.45
CA GLN A 110 8.47 -29.83 -22.24
C GLN A 110 7.02 -30.22 -22.49
N ARG A 111 6.66 -31.37 -21.93
CA ARG A 111 5.30 -31.89 -21.91
C ARG A 111 4.89 -32.16 -20.48
N LEU A 112 3.60 -32.01 -20.21
CA LEU A 112 3.04 -32.33 -18.91
C LEU A 112 3.09 -33.86 -18.70
N PRO A 113 3.48 -34.34 -17.52
CA PRO A 113 3.56 -35.76 -17.20
C PRO A 113 2.17 -36.35 -16.84
N VAL A 114 1.16 -36.11 -17.69
CA VAL A 114 -0.24 -36.49 -17.46
C VAL A 114 -0.84 -37.08 -18.73
N ALA A 115 -1.86 -37.93 -18.58
CA ALA A 115 -2.58 -38.48 -19.71
C ALA A 115 -3.43 -37.40 -20.42
N VAL A 116 -3.77 -37.60 -21.69
CA VAL A 116 -4.66 -36.69 -22.44
C VAL A 116 -5.91 -37.43 -22.91
N ASP A 117 -7.06 -36.81 -22.66
CA ASP A 117 -8.38 -37.36 -22.99
C ASP A 117 -8.55 -38.82 -22.46
N ALA A 118 -8.06 -39.14 -21.25
CA ALA A 118 -8.31 -40.44 -20.62
C ALA A 118 -9.62 -40.41 -19.84
N ASP A 119 -10.22 -41.57 -19.58
CA ASP A 119 -11.49 -41.63 -18.86
C ASP A 119 -11.36 -41.12 -17.43
N LEU A 120 -12.40 -40.42 -16.94
CA LEU A 120 -12.55 -40.09 -15.53
C LEU A 120 -12.55 -41.38 -14.69
N ILE A 121 -11.92 -41.35 -13.52
CA ILE A 121 -11.89 -42.52 -12.62
C ILE A 121 -13.31 -43.04 -12.32
N SER A 122 -13.50 -44.35 -12.43
CA SER A 122 -14.80 -45.02 -12.26
C SER A 122 -15.16 -45.33 -10.81
N ASP A 123 -14.16 -45.60 -9.96
CA ASP A 123 -14.32 -45.90 -8.54
C ASP A 123 -14.41 -44.60 -7.72
N THR A 124 -15.61 -44.05 -7.61
CA THR A 124 -15.88 -42.89 -6.76
C THR A 124 -16.09 -43.32 -5.30
N PRO A 125 -15.60 -42.56 -4.29
CA PRO A 125 -16.26 -42.50 -2.99
C PRO A 125 -17.74 -42.12 -3.19
N SER A 126 -18.61 -42.30 -2.21
CA SER A 126 -20.05 -42.03 -2.31
C SER A 126 -20.47 -40.59 -2.69
N ASP A 127 -19.53 -39.68 -2.97
CA ASP A 127 -19.74 -38.23 -3.13
C ASP A 127 -19.16 -37.69 -4.47
N ASP A 128 -19.80 -36.67 -5.03
CA ASP A 128 -19.38 -35.94 -6.24
C ASP A 128 -18.00 -35.27 -6.10
N PHE A 129 -17.27 -35.12 -7.22
CA PHE A 129 -15.95 -34.46 -7.26
C PHE A 129 -16.06 -32.96 -7.01
N PRO A 130 -15.33 -32.39 -6.03
CA PRO A 130 -15.22 -30.95 -5.86
C PRO A 130 -14.63 -30.26 -7.09
N VAL A 131 -15.12 -29.05 -7.38
CA VAL A 131 -14.74 -28.28 -8.55
C VAL A 131 -14.05 -26.97 -8.17
N ALA A 132 -12.98 -26.65 -8.91
CA ALA A 132 -12.33 -25.34 -8.87
C ALA A 132 -12.13 -24.76 -10.29
N VAL A 133 -12.18 -23.43 -10.41
CA VAL A 133 -11.70 -22.69 -11.58
C VAL A 133 -10.40 -21.99 -11.20
N PHE A 134 -9.37 -22.14 -12.02
CA PHE A 134 -8.05 -21.57 -11.78
C PHE A 134 -7.72 -20.43 -12.75
N SER A 135 -7.19 -19.33 -12.22
CA SER A 135 -6.83 -18.12 -12.95
C SER A 135 -5.34 -17.80 -12.79
N HIS A 136 -4.60 -17.72 -13.90
CA HIS A 136 -3.13 -17.60 -13.92
C HIS A 136 -2.60 -16.19 -13.55
N GLY A 137 -1.32 -16.07 -13.24
CA GLY A 137 -0.66 -14.76 -13.11
C GLY A 137 -0.44 -14.07 -14.46
N MET A 138 0.02 -12.81 -14.45
CA MET A 138 0.41 -12.12 -15.68
C MET A 138 1.58 -12.83 -16.37
N GLY A 139 1.55 -12.90 -17.71
CA GLY A 139 2.51 -13.69 -18.48
C GLY A 139 2.29 -15.22 -18.38
N GLY A 140 1.37 -15.68 -17.53
CA GLY A 140 0.98 -17.09 -17.42
C GLY A 140 0.04 -17.53 -18.54
N THR A 141 -0.24 -18.83 -18.54
CA THR A 141 -1.20 -19.53 -19.43
C THR A 141 -1.88 -20.66 -18.63
N ARG A 142 -2.81 -21.39 -19.24
CA ARG A 142 -3.49 -22.53 -18.59
C ARG A 142 -2.57 -23.68 -18.18
N THR A 143 -1.36 -23.75 -18.72
CA THR A 143 -0.37 -24.81 -18.45
C THR A 143 0.77 -24.35 -17.54
N THR A 144 0.85 -23.06 -17.17
CA THR A 144 1.95 -22.49 -16.38
C THR A 144 1.92 -22.89 -14.90
N TYR A 145 0.85 -23.55 -14.45
CA TYR A 145 0.65 -24.01 -13.06
C TYR A 145 0.41 -25.52 -13.01
N SER A 146 0.86 -26.25 -14.04
CA SER A 146 0.50 -27.63 -14.26
C SER A 146 0.90 -28.55 -13.12
N ALA A 147 2.02 -28.30 -12.42
CA ALA A 147 2.42 -29.11 -11.27
C ALA A 147 1.40 -28.98 -10.12
N TYR A 148 0.94 -27.77 -9.83
CA TYR A 148 -0.02 -27.49 -8.75
C TYR A 148 -1.38 -28.11 -9.08
N LEU A 149 -1.85 -27.88 -10.30
CA LEU A 149 -3.14 -28.40 -10.78
C LEU A 149 -3.17 -29.92 -10.86
N THR A 150 -2.05 -30.54 -11.25
CA THR A 150 -1.89 -32.00 -11.25
C THR A 150 -1.94 -32.55 -9.82
N SER A 151 -1.32 -31.88 -8.85
CA SER A 151 -1.41 -32.29 -7.44
C SER A 151 -2.85 -32.29 -6.92
N LEU A 152 -3.64 -31.24 -7.23
CA LEU A 152 -5.05 -31.16 -6.84
C LEU A 152 -5.90 -32.24 -7.52
N ALA A 153 -5.71 -32.43 -8.83
CA ALA A 153 -6.41 -33.46 -9.59
C ALA A 153 -6.08 -34.88 -9.12
N GLY A 154 -4.82 -35.16 -8.80
CA GLY A 154 -4.36 -36.44 -8.27
C GLY A 154 -4.96 -36.80 -6.91
N SER A 155 -5.50 -35.82 -6.17
CA SER A 155 -6.23 -36.04 -4.92
C SER A 155 -7.76 -36.13 -5.09
N GLY A 156 -8.28 -35.90 -6.30
CA GLY A 156 -9.71 -35.98 -6.60
C GLY A 156 -10.43 -34.63 -6.71
N ILE A 157 -9.73 -33.54 -7.03
CA ILE A 157 -10.36 -32.24 -7.29
C ILE A 157 -10.36 -31.99 -8.80
N ILE A 158 -11.50 -31.64 -9.39
CA ILE A 158 -11.56 -31.27 -10.81
C ILE A 158 -11.29 -29.78 -10.96
N VAL A 159 -10.25 -29.41 -11.72
CA VAL A 159 -9.81 -28.02 -11.86
C VAL A 159 -9.82 -27.58 -13.31
N ALA A 160 -10.54 -26.51 -13.63
CA ALA A 160 -10.52 -25.85 -14.93
C ALA A 160 -9.57 -24.65 -14.92
N ALA A 161 -8.42 -24.77 -15.57
CA ALA A 161 -7.48 -23.67 -15.74
C ALA A 161 -7.81 -22.84 -16.99
N VAL A 162 -8.12 -21.56 -16.79
CA VAL A 162 -8.51 -20.63 -17.85
C VAL A 162 -7.27 -20.04 -18.51
N GLU A 163 -7.28 -19.90 -19.84
CA GLU A 163 -6.30 -19.09 -20.56
C GLU A 163 -6.92 -17.77 -21.04
N HIS A 164 -6.54 -16.69 -20.37
CA HIS A 164 -7.16 -15.38 -20.56
C HIS A 164 -6.83 -14.74 -21.91
N ARG A 165 -7.83 -14.12 -22.54
CA ARG A 165 -7.76 -13.44 -23.85
C ARG A 165 -7.58 -11.92 -23.73
N ASP A 166 -7.40 -11.43 -22.52
CA ASP A 166 -7.30 -10.01 -22.13
C ASP A 166 -5.96 -9.33 -22.53
N GLY A 167 -5.03 -10.08 -23.13
CA GLY A 167 -3.69 -9.60 -23.46
C GLY A 167 -2.70 -9.66 -22.29
N SER A 168 -3.07 -10.29 -21.17
CA SER A 168 -2.18 -10.54 -20.02
C SER A 168 -1.39 -11.85 -20.14
N ALA A 169 -1.90 -12.83 -20.89
CA ALA A 169 -1.21 -14.09 -21.16
C ALA A 169 0.05 -13.87 -22.02
N ALA A 170 1.09 -14.69 -21.82
CA ALA A 170 2.28 -14.62 -22.67
C ALA A 170 1.91 -14.80 -24.15
N SER A 171 1.14 -15.84 -24.44
CA SER A 171 0.58 -16.12 -25.75
C SER A 171 -0.68 -16.94 -25.61
N THR A 172 -1.50 -16.86 -26.65
CA THR A 172 -2.88 -17.28 -26.63
C THR A 172 -3.29 -17.50 -28.10
N THR A 173 -3.97 -18.60 -28.40
CA THR A 173 -4.46 -18.89 -29.76
C THR A 173 -5.97 -19.05 -29.74
N ILE A 174 -6.67 -18.19 -30.48
CA ILE A 174 -8.13 -18.10 -30.52
C ILE A 174 -8.62 -18.75 -31.82
N HIS A 175 -9.45 -19.80 -31.70
CA HIS A 175 -10.14 -20.41 -32.84
C HIS A 175 -11.57 -19.87 -32.89
N HIS A 176 -11.85 -18.99 -33.84
CA HIS A 176 -13.20 -18.45 -34.02
C HIS A 176 -14.13 -19.49 -34.66
N SER A 177 -15.43 -19.40 -34.34
CA SER A 177 -16.47 -20.23 -34.97
C SER A 177 -16.52 -19.99 -36.49
N SER A 178 -16.83 -21.04 -37.24
CA SER A 178 -16.89 -21.04 -38.71
C SER A 178 -17.89 -20.04 -39.30
N ASP A 179 -18.89 -19.61 -38.54
CA ASP A 179 -19.96 -18.71 -39.04
C ASP A 179 -19.50 -17.26 -39.26
N LYS A 180 -18.30 -16.89 -38.79
CA LYS A 180 -17.69 -15.57 -39.03
C LYS A 180 -16.70 -15.58 -40.20
N GLU A 181 -17.06 -16.17 -41.33
CA GLU A 181 -16.35 -15.93 -42.60
C GLU A 181 -16.58 -14.47 -43.07
N SER A 182 -15.79 -13.52 -42.54
CA SER A 182 -15.62 -12.24 -43.22
C SER A 182 -14.76 -12.46 -44.47
N ARG A 183 -15.36 -12.25 -45.66
CA ARG A 183 -14.70 -12.23 -46.98
C ARG A 183 -13.63 -11.13 -47.07
N GLY A 184 -12.45 -11.35 -46.49
CA GLY A 184 -11.28 -10.49 -46.59
C GLY A 184 -10.17 -11.12 -47.43
N SER A 185 -9.57 -10.35 -48.35
CA SER A 185 -8.67 -10.80 -49.41
C SER A 185 -7.58 -11.78 -48.99
N SER A 186 -7.57 -12.95 -49.62
CA SER A 186 -6.53 -13.97 -49.57
C SER A 186 -5.25 -13.49 -50.26
N GLY A 187 -4.28 -12.99 -49.49
CA GLY A 187 -2.98 -12.56 -50.01
C GLY A 187 -1.83 -13.34 -49.39
N TRP A 188 -0.85 -13.70 -50.22
CA TRP A 188 0.47 -14.28 -49.89
C TRP A 188 1.17 -13.69 -48.64
N PHE A 189 0.95 -12.41 -48.32
CA PHE A 189 1.42 -11.76 -47.10
C PHE A 189 0.87 -12.40 -45.79
N ARG A 190 -0.36 -12.92 -45.80
CA ARG A 190 -1.01 -13.56 -44.63
C ARG A 190 -0.45 -14.95 -44.31
N TRP A 191 0.06 -15.65 -45.31
CA TRP A 191 0.77 -16.93 -45.14
C TRP A 191 2.15 -16.71 -44.50
N LEU A 192 2.88 -15.66 -44.92
CA LEU A 192 4.16 -15.26 -44.31
C LEU A 192 4.00 -14.78 -42.86
N SER A 193 2.83 -14.26 -42.48
CA SER A 193 2.50 -13.87 -41.09
C SER A 193 1.86 -15.00 -40.26
N GLY A 194 1.84 -16.25 -40.72
CA GLY A 194 1.40 -17.41 -39.93
C GLY A 194 -0.08 -17.45 -39.51
N GLY A 195 -0.98 -16.81 -40.26
CA GLY A 195 -2.42 -16.84 -39.99
C GLY A 195 -3.16 -17.88 -40.85
N SER A 196 -3.88 -18.83 -40.22
CA SER A 196 -4.87 -19.66 -40.92
C SER A 196 -6.27 -19.00 -40.89
N ASN A 197 -7.21 -19.44 -41.72
CA ASN A 197 -8.60 -18.94 -41.65
C ASN A 197 -9.19 -19.26 -40.27
N GLY A 198 -9.83 -18.28 -39.62
CA GLY A 198 -10.47 -18.45 -38.32
C GLY A 198 -9.53 -18.66 -37.11
N VAL A 199 -8.22 -18.44 -37.23
CA VAL A 199 -7.28 -18.50 -36.08
C VAL A 199 -6.59 -17.16 -35.88
N GLU A 200 -6.81 -16.58 -34.72
CA GLU A 200 -6.08 -15.42 -34.22
C GLU A 200 -5.02 -15.88 -33.20
N ASN A 201 -3.85 -15.25 -33.21
CA ASN A 201 -2.89 -15.40 -32.12
C ASN A 201 -2.74 -14.05 -31.47
N LYS A 202 -2.73 -14.05 -30.14
CA LYS A 202 -2.54 -12.84 -29.36
C LYS A 202 -1.48 -13.09 -28.31
N ILE A 203 -0.48 -12.22 -28.29
CA ILE A 203 0.60 -12.24 -27.31
C ILE A 203 0.37 -11.16 -26.26
N TYR A 204 1.15 -11.22 -25.18
CA TYR A 204 1.17 -10.21 -24.14
C TYR A 204 1.19 -8.77 -24.69
N VAL A 205 0.29 -7.92 -24.20
CA VAL A 205 0.20 -6.49 -24.55
C VAL A 205 0.58 -5.65 -23.34
N ARG A 206 1.58 -4.76 -23.52
CA ARG A 206 1.98 -3.80 -22.49
C ARG A 206 1.01 -2.62 -22.47
N PRO A 207 0.72 -2.02 -21.31
CA PRO A 207 -0.11 -0.82 -21.26
C PRO A 207 0.38 0.32 -22.17
N ALA A 208 1.71 0.47 -22.30
CA ALA A 208 2.32 1.46 -23.21
C ALA A 208 2.08 1.21 -24.71
N GLU A 209 1.58 0.02 -25.09
CA GLU A 209 1.22 -0.34 -26.47
C GLU A 209 -0.27 -0.13 -26.76
N VAL A 210 -1.05 0.24 -25.74
CA VAL A 210 -2.48 0.56 -25.89
C VAL A 210 -2.61 1.95 -26.49
N ASP A 211 -3.44 2.06 -27.53
CA ASP A 211 -3.73 3.33 -28.21
C ASP A 211 -4.33 4.33 -27.22
N GLY A 212 -4.00 5.61 -27.40
CA GLY A 212 -4.37 6.66 -26.45
C GLY A 212 -3.51 6.70 -25.18
N LYS A 213 -2.61 5.73 -24.97
CA LYS A 213 -1.69 5.64 -23.83
C LYS A 213 -2.39 5.88 -22.47
N PRO A 214 -3.46 5.12 -22.16
CA PRO A 214 -4.15 5.24 -20.89
C PRO A 214 -3.22 4.97 -19.71
N GLU A 215 -3.62 5.42 -18.52
CA GLU A 215 -2.90 5.10 -17.29
C GLU A 215 -2.77 3.58 -17.14
N PRO A 216 -1.56 3.05 -16.85
CA PRO A 216 -1.32 1.61 -16.85
C PRO A 216 -2.31 0.82 -15.99
N MET A 217 -2.65 1.35 -14.82
CA MET A 217 -3.56 0.69 -13.87
C MET A 217 -5.02 0.65 -14.33
N ASP A 218 -5.45 1.57 -15.19
CA ASP A 218 -6.79 1.54 -15.76
C ASP A 218 -6.94 0.41 -16.78
N VAL A 219 -5.88 0.13 -17.54
CA VAL A 219 -5.82 -1.05 -18.41
C VAL A 219 -5.88 -2.33 -17.56
N ARG A 220 -5.17 -2.36 -16.43
CA ARG A 220 -5.15 -3.53 -15.54
C ARG A 220 -6.49 -3.78 -14.87
N ARG A 221 -7.17 -2.74 -14.39
CA ARG A 221 -8.55 -2.85 -13.84
C ARG A 221 -9.53 -3.39 -14.88
N ALA A 222 -9.46 -2.86 -16.11
CA ALA A 222 -10.31 -3.34 -17.21
C ALA A 222 -10.01 -4.81 -17.58
N GLN A 223 -8.75 -5.22 -17.55
CA GLN A 223 -8.34 -6.61 -17.71
C GLN A 223 -8.92 -7.50 -16.60
N VAL A 224 -8.84 -7.11 -15.32
CA VAL A 224 -9.42 -7.89 -14.20
C VAL A 224 -10.92 -8.12 -14.39
N GLU A 225 -11.68 -7.10 -14.79
CA GLU A 225 -13.11 -7.25 -15.04
C GLU A 225 -13.39 -8.17 -16.24
N PHE A 226 -12.59 -8.07 -17.30
CA PHE A 226 -12.67 -9.00 -18.44
C PHE A 226 -12.40 -10.45 -17.99
N ARG A 227 -11.36 -10.67 -17.20
CA ARG A 227 -10.97 -11.99 -16.69
C ARG A 227 -12.03 -12.61 -15.76
N ARG A 228 -12.75 -11.79 -14.99
CA ARG A 228 -13.89 -12.22 -14.17
C ARG A 228 -14.97 -12.90 -15.03
N ARG A 229 -15.30 -12.29 -16.17
CA ARG A 229 -16.28 -12.83 -17.12
C ARG A 229 -15.79 -14.14 -17.74
N GLU A 230 -14.49 -14.26 -18.03
CA GLU A 230 -13.89 -15.50 -18.54
C GLU A 230 -13.94 -16.65 -17.53
N VAL A 231 -13.62 -16.41 -16.25
CA VAL A 231 -13.67 -17.48 -15.23
C VAL A 231 -15.11 -17.91 -14.93
N THR A 232 -16.07 -16.98 -15.04
CA THR A 232 -17.51 -17.30 -14.96
C THR A 232 -17.94 -18.18 -16.14
N ALA A 233 -17.50 -17.86 -17.35
CA ALA A 233 -17.75 -18.67 -18.53
C ALA A 233 -17.14 -20.07 -18.42
N ALA A 234 -15.91 -20.18 -17.89
CA ALA A 234 -15.27 -21.48 -17.65
C ALA A 234 -16.04 -22.34 -16.64
N LEU A 235 -16.57 -21.74 -15.57
CA LEU A 235 -17.45 -22.46 -14.64
C LEU A 235 -18.74 -22.93 -15.33
N ASN A 236 -19.31 -22.12 -16.23
CA ASN A 236 -20.49 -22.52 -16.99
C ASN A 236 -20.20 -23.72 -17.91
N VAL A 237 -19.02 -23.80 -18.53
CA VAL A 237 -18.60 -25.00 -19.29
C VAL A 237 -18.63 -26.25 -18.40
N LEU A 238 -18.16 -26.16 -17.15
CA LEU A 238 -18.24 -27.29 -16.21
C LEU A 238 -19.68 -27.65 -15.83
N LYS A 239 -20.57 -26.65 -15.66
CA LYS A 239 -22.01 -26.87 -15.44
C LYS A 239 -22.63 -27.63 -16.60
N GLU A 240 -22.29 -27.24 -17.83
CA GLU A 240 -22.77 -27.87 -19.05
C GLU A 240 -22.30 -29.33 -19.17
N ILE A 241 -21.01 -29.59 -18.93
CA ILE A 241 -20.45 -30.94 -18.89
C ILE A 241 -21.16 -31.78 -17.82
N ASN A 242 -21.34 -31.24 -16.60
CA ASN A 242 -22.02 -31.95 -15.53
C ASN A 242 -23.49 -32.27 -15.86
N SER A 243 -24.15 -31.43 -16.65
CA SER A 243 -25.53 -31.64 -17.11
C SER A 243 -25.66 -32.64 -18.26
N GLY A 244 -24.54 -33.12 -18.82
CA GLY A 244 -24.51 -34.03 -19.96
C GLY A 244 -24.64 -33.36 -21.33
N LYS A 245 -24.44 -32.03 -21.42
CA LYS A 245 -24.46 -31.31 -22.71
C LYS A 245 -23.26 -31.71 -23.57
N ALA A 246 -23.47 -31.91 -24.87
CA ALA A 246 -22.44 -32.31 -25.83
C ALA A 246 -21.49 -31.13 -26.22
N VAL A 247 -20.72 -30.61 -25.25
CA VAL A 247 -19.88 -29.41 -25.43
C VAL A 247 -18.77 -29.55 -26.49
N VAL A 248 -18.40 -30.78 -26.87
CA VAL A 248 -17.38 -31.02 -27.91
C VAL A 248 -17.83 -30.54 -29.28
N GLU A 249 -19.13 -30.54 -29.56
CA GLU A 249 -19.69 -30.04 -30.84
C GLU A 249 -19.47 -28.53 -30.99
N SER A 250 -19.58 -27.79 -29.89
CA SER A 250 -19.31 -26.34 -29.80
C SER A 250 -17.82 -25.99 -29.62
N CYS A 251 -16.93 -26.98 -29.56
CA CYS A 251 -15.51 -26.75 -29.31
C CYS A 251 -14.80 -26.33 -30.62
N THR A 252 -14.56 -25.02 -30.78
CA THR A 252 -14.04 -24.43 -32.02
C THR A 252 -12.66 -24.96 -32.40
N ARG A 253 -11.85 -25.31 -31.39
CA ARG A 253 -10.54 -25.92 -31.59
C ARG A 253 -10.62 -27.35 -32.11
N SER A 254 -11.59 -28.14 -31.62
CA SER A 254 -11.73 -29.55 -32.00
C SER A 254 -12.43 -29.74 -33.35
N GLN A 255 -13.10 -28.73 -33.91
CA GLN A 255 -13.69 -28.78 -35.25
C GLN A 255 -12.68 -29.17 -36.34
N ARG A 256 -11.39 -28.98 -36.08
CA ARG A 256 -10.27 -29.34 -36.97
C ARG A 256 -9.65 -30.70 -36.66
N ASP A 257 -10.05 -31.34 -35.56
CA ASP A 257 -9.64 -32.68 -35.18
C ASP A 257 -10.34 -33.74 -36.05
N GLU A 258 -9.69 -34.88 -36.26
CA GLU A 258 -10.32 -36.05 -36.87
C GLU A 258 -11.60 -36.46 -36.10
N ALA A 259 -12.63 -36.91 -36.81
CA ALA A 259 -13.93 -37.28 -36.22
C ALA A 259 -13.79 -38.28 -35.04
N LYS A 260 -12.88 -39.27 -35.17
CA LYS A 260 -12.57 -40.22 -34.09
C LYS A 260 -12.07 -39.56 -32.80
N ARG A 261 -11.32 -38.46 -32.91
CA ARG A 261 -10.81 -37.72 -31.74
C ARG A 261 -11.94 -36.96 -31.04
N ARG A 262 -12.82 -36.33 -31.82
CA ARG A 262 -14.01 -35.65 -31.28
C ARG A 262 -14.93 -36.64 -30.59
N GLU A 263 -15.16 -37.80 -31.20
CA GLU A 263 -15.98 -38.87 -30.61
C GLU A 263 -15.39 -39.34 -29.28
N ARG A 264 -14.09 -39.68 -29.26
CA ARG A 264 -13.41 -40.10 -28.03
C ARG A 264 -13.50 -39.04 -26.92
N ARG A 265 -13.30 -37.76 -27.25
CA ARG A 265 -13.42 -36.68 -26.25
C ARG A 265 -14.87 -36.52 -25.75
N SER A 266 -15.85 -36.71 -26.63
CA SER A 266 -17.28 -36.67 -26.25
C SER A 266 -17.61 -37.82 -25.28
N GLN A 267 -17.10 -39.02 -25.57
CA GLN A 267 -17.21 -40.17 -24.67
C GLN A 267 -16.56 -39.89 -23.32
N VAL A 268 -15.33 -39.37 -23.30
CA VAL A 268 -14.63 -39.01 -22.05
C VAL A 268 -15.43 -38.00 -21.22
N LEU A 269 -15.93 -36.93 -21.85
CA LEU A 269 -16.72 -35.91 -21.13
C LEU A 269 -18.08 -36.44 -20.65
N SER A 270 -18.67 -37.43 -21.32
CA SER A 270 -19.92 -38.04 -20.86
C SER A 270 -19.79 -38.68 -19.47
N HIS A 271 -18.59 -39.16 -19.10
CA HIS A 271 -18.32 -39.75 -17.79
C HIS A 271 -18.33 -38.74 -16.63
N PHE A 272 -18.36 -37.43 -16.91
CA PHE A 272 -18.45 -36.37 -15.91
C PHE A 272 -19.90 -36.05 -15.54
N THR A 273 -20.88 -36.56 -16.28
CA THR A 273 -22.29 -36.25 -16.11
C THR A 273 -22.76 -36.63 -14.70
N GLY A 274 -23.27 -35.64 -13.96
CA GLY A 274 -23.75 -35.83 -12.58
C GLY A 274 -22.66 -36.27 -11.59
N LYS A 275 -21.38 -35.95 -11.88
CA LYS A 275 -20.24 -36.29 -11.01
C LYS A 275 -19.53 -35.08 -10.44
N LEU A 276 -19.94 -33.85 -10.80
CA LEU A 276 -19.32 -32.61 -10.35
C LEU A 276 -20.14 -31.97 -9.24
N LYS A 277 -19.49 -31.65 -8.12
CA LYS A 277 -20.07 -30.88 -7.03
C LYS A 277 -20.14 -29.41 -7.42
N MET A 278 -21.26 -29.04 -8.04
CA MET A 278 -21.50 -27.66 -8.52
C MET A 278 -22.04 -26.72 -7.43
N GLN A 279 -22.36 -27.25 -6.25
CA GLN A 279 -22.69 -26.45 -5.07
C GLN A 279 -21.41 -25.86 -4.46
N ASP A 280 -21.32 -24.54 -4.40
CA ASP A 280 -20.20 -23.76 -3.85
C ASP A 280 -18.83 -24.06 -4.49
N PRO A 281 -18.67 -23.85 -5.82
CA PRO A 281 -17.40 -24.10 -6.51
C PRO A 281 -16.32 -23.12 -6.04
N TRP A 282 -15.06 -23.57 -6.12
CA TRP A 282 -13.90 -22.77 -5.71
C TRP A 282 -13.39 -21.90 -6.85
N MET A 283 -13.00 -20.67 -6.51
CA MET A 283 -12.14 -19.85 -7.36
C MET A 283 -10.71 -19.91 -6.80
N ILE A 284 -9.73 -20.21 -7.65
CA ILE A 284 -8.31 -20.19 -7.27
C ILE A 284 -7.57 -19.25 -8.20
N GLY A 285 -6.75 -18.37 -7.67
CA GLY A 285 -6.08 -17.36 -8.49
C GLY A 285 -4.69 -17.02 -7.98
N HIS A 286 -3.70 -16.98 -8.88
CA HIS A 286 -2.35 -16.54 -8.53
C HIS A 286 -2.05 -15.14 -9.07
N SER A 287 -1.39 -14.27 -8.30
CA SER A 287 -0.94 -12.95 -8.76
C SER A 287 -2.12 -12.13 -9.32
N PHE A 288 -2.09 -11.80 -10.60
CA PHE A 288 -3.17 -11.11 -11.31
C PHE A 288 -4.47 -11.95 -11.35
N GLY A 289 -4.35 -13.28 -11.34
CA GLY A 289 -5.47 -14.19 -11.13
C GLY A 289 -6.04 -14.12 -9.72
N GLY A 290 -5.22 -13.76 -8.73
CA GLY A 290 -5.67 -13.42 -7.38
C GLY A 290 -6.54 -12.16 -7.37
N SER A 291 -6.14 -11.11 -8.10
CA SER A 291 -6.97 -9.91 -8.35
C SER A 291 -8.30 -10.28 -9.01
N THR A 292 -8.25 -11.20 -9.98
CA THR A 292 -9.44 -11.72 -10.69
C THR A 292 -10.39 -12.42 -9.74
N ALA A 293 -9.88 -13.26 -8.83
CA ALA A 293 -10.69 -13.93 -7.81
C ALA A 293 -11.31 -12.93 -6.83
N ILE A 294 -10.52 -11.99 -6.30
CA ILE A 294 -11.01 -10.92 -5.40
C ILE A 294 -12.12 -10.13 -6.08
N GLN A 295 -11.92 -9.69 -7.32
CA GLN A 295 -12.92 -8.96 -8.08
C GLN A 295 -14.18 -9.80 -8.34
N ALA A 296 -14.04 -11.09 -8.66
CA ALA A 296 -15.18 -11.98 -8.83
C ALA A 296 -16.05 -12.03 -7.57
N LEU A 297 -15.43 -12.15 -6.40
CA LEU A 297 -16.13 -12.27 -5.12
C LEU A 297 -16.81 -10.96 -4.65
N ARG A 298 -16.48 -9.82 -5.25
CA ARG A 298 -17.13 -8.53 -5.00
C ARG A 298 -18.44 -8.35 -5.76
N HIS A 299 -18.66 -9.12 -6.83
CA HIS A 299 -19.91 -9.03 -7.59
C HIS A 299 -21.02 -9.84 -6.92
N THR A 300 -22.24 -9.29 -6.93
CA THR A 300 -23.42 -9.93 -6.33
C THR A 300 -23.85 -11.21 -7.06
N ASP A 301 -23.53 -11.32 -8.34
CA ASP A 301 -23.81 -12.50 -9.18
C ASP A 301 -22.69 -13.55 -9.14
N CYS A 302 -21.71 -13.39 -8.24
CA CYS A 302 -20.58 -14.30 -8.12
C CYS A 302 -21.05 -15.75 -7.93
N PRO A 303 -20.71 -16.66 -8.87
CA PRO A 303 -21.16 -18.05 -8.80
C PRO A 303 -20.25 -18.92 -7.90
N PHE A 304 -19.16 -18.36 -7.38
CA PHE A 304 -18.20 -19.07 -6.54
C PHE A 304 -18.60 -18.96 -5.07
N GLY A 305 -18.46 -20.06 -4.33
CA GLY A 305 -18.76 -20.09 -2.90
C GLY A 305 -17.67 -19.42 -2.06
N GLN A 306 -16.43 -19.51 -2.52
CA GLN A 306 -15.23 -19.06 -1.82
C GLN A 306 -14.03 -18.96 -2.78
N ALA A 307 -12.95 -18.31 -2.34
CA ALA A 307 -11.72 -18.22 -3.11
C ALA A 307 -10.44 -18.49 -2.29
N LEU A 308 -9.47 -19.13 -2.94
CA LEU A 308 -8.08 -19.20 -2.50
C LEU A 308 -7.21 -18.35 -3.43
N VAL A 309 -6.57 -17.33 -2.90
CA VAL A 309 -5.65 -16.48 -3.65
C VAL A 309 -4.21 -16.72 -3.24
N LEU A 310 -3.38 -16.94 -4.25
CA LEU A 310 -1.97 -17.27 -4.12
C LEU A 310 -1.18 -16.02 -4.50
N ASP A 311 -0.58 -15.38 -3.50
CA ASP A 311 0.30 -14.23 -3.68
C ASP A 311 -0.35 -13.12 -4.55
N PRO A 312 -1.55 -12.63 -4.18
CA PRO A 312 -2.37 -11.78 -5.06
C PRO A 312 -1.68 -10.45 -5.32
N TRP A 313 -1.67 -9.99 -6.57
CA TRP A 313 -1.29 -8.62 -6.90
C TRP A 313 -2.52 -7.72 -6.75
N VAL A 314 -2.57 -6.85 -5.74
CA VAL A 314 -3.81 -6.14 -5.37
C VAL A 314 -3.90 -4.70 -5.86
N GLU A 315 -2.84 -4.11 -6.41
CA GLU A 315 -2.95 -2.76 -7.02
C GLU A 315 -4.04 -2.64 -8.11
N PRO A 316 -4.33 -3.68 -8.93
CA PRO A 316 -5.38 -3.63 -9.93
C PRO A 316 -6.81 -3.73 -9.37
N VAL A 317 -6.99 -3.87 -8.06
CA VAL A 317 -8.31 -3.85 -7.42
C VAL A 317 -8.47 -2.60 -6.56
N PRO A 318 -9.68 -2.01 -6.48
CA PRO A 318 -9.94 -0.90 -5.56
C PRO A 318 -9.76 -1.33 -4.11
N ILE A 319 -9.02 -0.56 -3.29
CA ILE A 319 -8.80 -0.90 -1.86
C ILE A 319 -9.73 -0.11 -0.95
N THR A 320 -9.84 1.21 -1.16
CA THR A 320 -10.68 2.10 -0.35
C THR A 320 -11.48 3.04 -1.25
N GLY A 321 -12.63 3.52 -0.77
CA GLY A 321 -13.51 4.44 -1.49
C GLY A 321 -14.99 4.17 -1.24
N ILE A 322 -15.84 5.18 -1.45
CA ILE A 322 -17.30 5.10 -1.20
C ILE A 322 -17.97 4.04 -2.09
N ASP A 323 -17.41 3.79 -3.28
CA ASP A 323 -17.96 2.85 -4.27
C ASP A 323 -17.29 1.46 -4.24
N VAL A 324 -16.40 1.19 -3.28
CA VAL A 324 -15.74 -0.12 -3.18
C VAL A 324 -16.68 -1.13 -2.53
N ILE A 325 -17.12 -2.12 -3.31
CA ILE A 325 -17.95 -3.21 -2.82
C ILE A 325 -17.07 -4.19 -2.02
N PRO A 326 -17.41 -4.52 -0.76
CA PRO A 326 -16.66 -5.49 0.03
C PRO A 326 -16.66 -6.88 -0.60
N VAL A 327 -15.62 -7.66 -0.31
CA VAL A 327 -15.57 -9.07 -0.70
C VAL A 327 -16.66 -9.84 0.04
N SER A 328 -17.63 -10.41 -0.70
CA SER A 328 -18.87 -10.95 -0.13
C SER A 328 -18.82 -12.44 0.25
N LYS A 329 -17.71 -13.12 -0.05
CA LYS A 329 -17.52 -14.57 0.14
C LYS A 329 -16.20 -14.85 0.86
N PRO A 330 -16.05 -16.00 1.54
CA PRO A 330 -14.82 -16.33 2.23
C PRO A 330 -13.60 -16.30 1.29
N LEU A 331 -12.59 -15.53 1.69
CA LEU A 331 -11.32 -15.37 1.01
C LEU A 331 -10.21 -15.94 1.90
N TYR A 332 -9.40 -16.81 1.29
CA TYR A 332 -8.22 -17.41 1.91
C TYR A 332 -7.00 -16.99 1.12
N THR A 333 -5.97 -16.48 1.78
CA THR A 333 -4.80 -15.90 1.11
C THR A 333 -3.53 -16.60 1.55
N ILE A 334 -2.75 -17.10 0.60
CA ILE A 334 -1.41 -17.66 0.81
C ILE A 334 -0.38 -16.80 0.08
N ASN A 335 0.49 -16.13 0.82
CA ASN A 335 1.55 -15.29 0.29
C ASN A 335 2.92 -15.97 0.37
N SER A 336 3.84 -15.58 -0.52
CA SER A 336 5.27 -15.83 -0.33
C SER A 336 5.92 -14.69 0.44
N GLU A 337 6.91 -15.02 1.26
CA GLU A 337 7.61 -14.04 2.10
C GLU A 337 8.26 -12.91 1.30
N ASP A 338 8.84 -13.19 0.12
CA ASP A 338 9.58 -12.18 -0.67
C ASP A 338 8.66 -11.26 -1.51
N PHE A 339 7.44 -11.69 -1.84
CA PHE A 339 6.49 -10.86 -2.59
C PHE A 339 5.67 -9.92 -1.68
N THR A 340 5.57 -10.25 -0.39
CA THR A 340 4.91 -9.40 0.62
C THR A 340 5.77 -8.24 1.13
N GLN A 341 7.03 -8.13 0.70
CA GLN A 341 8.05 -7.25 1.29
C GLN A 341 7.98 -5.77 0.89
N TRP A 342 6.93 -5.30 0.23
CA TRP A 342 6.78 -3.88 -0.08
C TRP A 342 5.55 -3.30 0.62
N LYS A 343 5.79 -2.25 1.42
CA LYS A 343 4.94 -1.85 2.55
C LYS A 343 3.48 -1.60 2.19
N SER A 344 3.16 -0.94 1.08
CA SER A 344 1.76 -0.67 0.71
C SER A 344 0.97 -1.94 0.38
N HIS A 345 1.58 -2.90 -0.31
CA HIS A 345 0.88 -4.07 -0.84
C HIS A 345 0.32 -5.00 0.24
N MET A 346 1.09 -5.30 1.30
CA MET A 346 0.59 -6.14 2.39
C MET A 346 -0.52 -5.43 3.20
N ASP A 347 -0.57 -4.09 3.23
CA ASP A 347 -1.67 -3.34 3.91
C ASP A 347 -2.94 -3.51 3.09
N ASP A 348 -2.83 -3.41 1.78
CA ASP A 348 -3.93 -3.59 0.84
C ASP A 348 -4.48 -5.03 0.91
N VAL A 349 -3.60 -6.04 0.91
CA VAL A 349 -4.01 -7.46 1.06
C VAL A 349 -4.71 -7.70 2.40
N THR A 350 -4.16 -7.14 3.49
CA THR A 350 -4.75 -7.26 4.83
C THR A 350 -6.12 -6.58 4.90
N THR A 351 -6.25 -5.41 4.27
CA THR A 351 -7.52 -4.67 4.20
C THR A 351 -8.60 -5.50 3.50
N ILE A 352 -8.30 -6.05 2.32
CA ILE A 352 -9.22 -6.93 1.57
C ILE A 352 -9.58 -8.19 2.38
N ALA A 353 -8.61 -8.80 3.06
CA ALA A 353 -8.84 -9.99 3.87
C ALA A 353 -9.76 -9.69 5.08
N ARG A 354 -9.59 -8.54 5.73
CA ARG A 354 -10.49 -8.05 6.80
C ARG A 354 -11.90 -7.77 6.29
N GLU A 355 -12.04 -7.16 5.12
CA GLU A 355 -13.34 -6.93 4.46
C GLU A 355 -14.10 -8.25 4.26
N SER A 356 -13.41 -9.25 3.68
CA SER A 356 -13.97 -10.60 3.50
C SER A 356 -14.39 -11.22 4.83
N LYS A 357 -13.48 -11.20 5.81
CA LYS A 357 -13.73 -11.83 7.12
C LYS A 357 -14.92 -11.20 7.84
N SER A 358 -15.02 -9.88 7.79
CA SER A 358 -16.17 -9.14 8.34
C SER A 358 -17.47 -9.52 7.62
N SER A 359 -17.47 -9.55 6.28
CA SER A 359 -18.66 -9.79 5.46
C SER A 359 -19.18 -11.23 5.54
N THR A 360 -18.37 -12.16 6.02
CA THR A 360 -18.66 -13.61 5.97
C THR A 360 -18.85 -14.25 7.34
N GLY A 361 -19.01 -13.43 8.39
CA GLY A 361 -19.20 -13.90 9.75
C GLY A 361 -17.95 -14.50 10.37
N GLY A 362 -16.78 -13.96 10.03
CA GLY A 362 -15.49 -14.35 10.60
C GLY A 362 -14.71 -15.40 9.81
N LYS A 363 -15.15 -15.77 8.60
CA LYS A 363 -14.49 -16.80 7.77
C LYS A 363 -13.35 -16.22 6.95
N GLY A 364 -12.27 -16.98 6.83
CA GLY A 364 -11.11 -16.57 6.04
C GLY A 364 -9.88 -16.23 6.89
N TRP A 365 -8.72 -16.37 6.25
CA TRP A 365 -7.42 -16.17 6.86
C TRP A 365 -6.41 -15.66 5.83
N LEU A 366 -5.35 -15.04 6.35
CA LEU A 366 -4.20 -14.55 5.59
C LEU A 366 -2.96 -15.25 6.13
N LEU A 367 -2.22 -15.91 5.25
CA LEU A 367 -1.04 -16.71 5.57
C LEU A 367 0.16 -16.24 4.73
N THR A 368 1.35 -16.18 5.32
CA THR A 368 2.63 -16.06 4.60
C THR A 368 3.47 -17.32 4.82
N LEU A 369 3.98 -17.90 3.73
CA LEU A 369 4.92 -19.02 3.72
C LEU A 369 6.35 -18.48 3.73
N GLY A 370 7.17 -18.97 4.67
CA GLY A 370 8.57 -18.56 4.81
C GLY A 370 9.45 -19.64 5.45
N ALA A 371 10.72 -19.34 5.71
CA ALA A 371 11.62 -20.24 6.42
C ALA A 371 12.15 -19.60 7.71
N GLU A 372 12.51 -20.41 8.70
CA GLU A 372 13.15 -19.95 9.91
C GLU A 372 14.54 -19.41 9.63
N GLY A 373 14.90 -18.33 10.31
CA GLY A 373 16.21 -17.68 10.11
C GLY A 373 16.31 -16.91 8.79
N THR A 374 15.24 -16.86 7.99
CA THR A 374 15.04 -15.80 6.99
C THR A 374 14.34 -14.59 7.57
N GLU A 375 13.83 -14.70 8.81
CA GLU A 375 13.83 -13.50 9.64
C GLU A 375 15.26 -12.99 9.66
N LYS A 376 15.46 -11.73 9.31
CA LYS A 376 16.65 -11.04 9.79
C LYS A 376 16.69 -11.30 11.29
N SER A 377 17.71 -12.04 11.75
CA SER A 377 17.77 -12.54 13.11
C SER A 377 17.46 -11.41 14.08
N ASP A 378 16.82 -11.71 15.20
CA ASP A 378 16.64 -10.78 16.31
C ASP A 378 17.97 -10.18 16.79
N GLY A 379 19.12 -10.74 16.40
CA GLY A 379 20.43 -10.10 16.62
C GLY A 379 20.67 -8.84 15.79
N SER A 380 20.00 -8.73 14.63
CA SER A 380 20.01 -7.55 13.75
C SER A 380 18.70 -6.74 13.81
N ALA A 381 17.57 -7.34 14.19
CA ALA A 381 16.33 -6.60 14.48
C ALA A 381 16.30 -6.01 15.91
N ALA A 382 17.11 -6.53 16.84
CA ALA A 382 17.56 -5.79 18.02
C ALA A 382 18.41 -4.55 17.71
N ALA A 383 18.89 -4.45 16.47
CA ALA A 383 19.69 -3.34 15.98
C ALA A 383 18.93 -2.50 14.92
N ALA A 384 17.69 -2.86 14.55
CA ALA A 384 16.92 -2.18 13.50
C ALA A 384 15.43 -1.89 13.84
N SER A 385 14.87 -2.48 14.90
CA SER A 385 14.25 -1.60 15.90
C SER A 385 15.46 -1.21 16.70
N THR A 386 15.93 0.03 16.61
CA THR A 386 16.82 0.50 17.66
C THR A 386 16.14 0.16 18.98
N ARG A 387 16.71 -0.80 19.71
CA ARG A 387 16.52 -0.91 21.15
C ARG A 387 16.98 0.44 21.65
N LEU A 388 16.06 1.38 21.68
CA LEU A 388 16.42 2.65 22.22
C LEU A 388 16.44 2.42 23.71
N ALA A 389 17.65 2.34 24.24
CA ALA A 389 17.85 2.86 25.58
C ALA A 389 17.09 4.20 25.65
N PRO A 390 16.39 4.49 26.75
CA PRO A 390 15.75 5.80 26.91
C PRO A 390 16.75 6.89 26.52
N PRO A 391 16.31 7.92 25.77
CA PRO A 391 17.24 8.83 25.14
C PRO A 391 18.10 9.46 26.24
N SER A 392 19.42 9.55 26.05
CA SER A 392 20.28 10.23 27.03
C SER A 392 19.94 11.73 27.14
N ARG A 393 19.19 12.25 26.15
CA ARG A 393 18.82 13.65 25.97
C ARG A 393 17.43 13.76 25.33
N LEU A 394 16.51 14.46 25.99
CA LEU A 394 15.19 14.81 25.42
C LEU A 394 15.26 16.25 24.88
N VAL A 395 14.77 16.51 23.66
CA VAL A 395 14.71 17.86 23.08
C VAL A 395 13.27 18.19 22.71
N VAL A 396 12.73 19.30 23.19
CA VAL A 396 11.37 19.75 22.89
C VAL A 396 11.41 21.13 22.24
N VAL A 397 11.11 21.16 20.95
CA VAL A 397 11.02 22.37 20.14
C VAL A 397 9.58 22.86 20.17
N HIS A 398 9.38 24.15 20.42
CA HIS A 398 8.07 24.79 20.43
C HIS A 398 7.96 25.78 19.29
N ASP A 399 6.84 25.76 18.59
CA ASP A 399 6.40 26.92 17.83
C ASP A 399 6.13 28.10 18.78
N MET A 400 6.31 29.34 18.31
CA MET A 400 6.27 30.53 19.18
C MET A 400 4.95 31.29 19.15
N PHE A 401 4.56 31.82 17.99
CA PHE A 401 3.37 32.68 17.89
C PHE A 401 2.11 31.82 17.77
N GLY A 402 1.06 32.13 18.50
CA GLY A 402 -0.14 31.28 18.58
C GLY A 402 0.04 30.14 19.58
N THR A 403 1.23 29.52 19.63
CA THR A 403 1.58 28.42 20.54
C THR A 403 2.12 28.90 21.90
N LEU A 404 3.31 29.51 22.00
CA LEU A 404 3.81 29.98 23.31
C LEU A 404 3.13 31.27 23.75
N PHE A 405 2.81 32.17 22.82
CA PHE A 405 2.31 33.50 23.13
C PHE A 405 0.94 33.78 22.49
N GLY A 406 0.06 34.42 23.27
CA GLY A 406 -1.27 34.86 22.84
C GLY A 406 -1.31 36.29 22.32
N LEU A 407 -2.31 36.58 21.50
CA LEU A 407 -2.46 37.84 20.77
C LEU A 407 -3.30 38.91 21.49
N SER A 408 -3.61 38.73 22.79
CA SER A 408 -4.44 39.66 23.56
C SER A 408 -3.94 41.11 23.54
N ALA A 409 -2.61 41.32 23.62
CA ALA A 409 -2.03 42.65 23.53
C ALA A 409 -2.32 43.35 22.20
N CYS A 410 -2.47 42.59 21.11
CA CYS A 410 -2.83 43.14 19.79
C CYS A 410 -4.32 43.49 19.73
N ILE A 411 -5.17 42.71 20.41
CA ILE A 411 -6.60 42.99 20.56
C ILE A 411 -6.79 44.30 21.34
N ASP A 412 -6.13 44.44 22.49
CA ASP A 412 -6.19 45.65 23.31
C ASP A 412 -5.69 46.90 22.56
N ALA A 413 -4.63 46.73 21.76
CA ALA A 413 -4.10 47.80 20.91
C ALA A 413 -5.10 48.23 19.83
N LEU A 414 -5.75 47.27 19.18
CA LEU A 414 -6.78 47.56 18.16
C LEU A 414 -7.97 48.31 18.78
N VAL A 415 -8.44 47.87 19.95
CA VAL A 415 -9.52 48.50 20.72
C VAL A 415 -9.16 49.94 21.10
N SER A 416 -7.92 50.17 21.54
CA SER A 416 -7.42 51.50 21.91
C SER A 416 -7.32 52.47 20.73
N LEU A 417 -6.98 51.96 19.53
CA LEU A 417 -6.84 52.77 18.33
C LEU A 417 -8.18 53.22 17.72
N PHE A 418 -9.21 52.38 17.82
CA PHE A 418 -10.51 52.58 17.18
C PHE A 418 -11.72 52.37 18.12
N PRO A 419 -11.77 53.01 19.30
CA PRO A 419 -12.84 52.78 20.27
C PRO A 419 -14.22 53.11 19.72
N ASP A 420 -14.35 54.19 18.94
CA ASP A 420 -15.63 54.65 18.40
C ASP A 420 -16.18 53.75 17.28
N GLN A 421 -15.30 53.03 16.56
CA GLN A 421 -15.70 52.15 15.45
C GLN A 421 -15.96 50.70 15.90
N LEU A 422 -15.41 50.31 17.05
CA LEU A 422 -15.55 48.96 17.61
C LEU A 422 -16.65 48.87 18.68
N GLN A 423 -17.21 50.01 19.11
CA GLN A 423 -18.40 50.03 19.95
C GLN A 423 -19.64 49.58 19.17
N GLU A 424 -20.52 48.84 19.84
CA GLU A 424 -21.82 48.47 19.27
C GLU A 424 -22.66 49.73 19.04
N ALA A 425 -23.11 49.91 17.79
CA ALA A 425 -23.97 51.01 17.39
C ALA A 425 -25.21 50.47 16.66
N GLU A 426 -26.36 51.10 16.89
CA GLU A 426 -27.63 50.68 16.30
C GLU A 426 -27.58 50.78 14.77
N GLY A 427 -27.86 49.66 14.08
CA GLY A 427 -27.85 49.58 12.61
C GLY A 427 -26.47 49.35 11.97
N VAL A 428 -25.41 49.14 12.75
CA VAL A 428 -24.06 48.81 12.25
C VAL A 428 -23.69 47.37 12.69
N PRO A 429 -23.21 46.51 11.78
CA PRO A 429 -22.73 45.18 12.15
C PRO A 429 -21.59 45.26 13.17
N LYS A 430 -21.65 44.43 14.21
CA LYS A 430 -20.61 44.37 15.25
C LYS A 430 -19.30 43.86 14.64
N ILE A 431 -18.24 44.67 14.74
CA ILE A 431 -16.88 44.26 14.44
C ILE A 431 -16.32 43.56 15.68
N VAL A 432 -15.83 42.33 15.53
CA VAL A 432 -15.23 41.55 16.64
C VAL A 432 -13.71 41.71 16.58
N PRO A 433 -13.08 42.49 17.48
CA PRO A 433 -11.64 42.79 17.42
C PRO A 433 -10.75 41.53 17.37
N GLU A 434 -11.16 40.48 18.06
CA GLU A 434 -10.48 39.18 18.07
C GLU A 434 -10.39 38.59 16.66
N LEU A 435 -11.49 38.60 15.90
CA LEU A 435 -11.51 38.07 14.54
C LEU A 435 -10.65 38.90 13.58
N VAL A 436 -10.60 40.21 13.76
CA VAL A 436 -9.72 41.09 12.97
C VAL A 436 -8.24 40.78 13.24
N VAL A 437 -7.87 40.61 14.51
CA VAL A 437 -6.49 40.25 14.88
C VAL A 437 -6.14 38.83 14.41
N MET A 438 -7.07 37.87 14.50
CA MET A 438 -6.85 36.51 14.00
C MET A 438 -6.72 36.47 12.48
N ASP A 439 -7.54 37.24 11.74
CA ASP A 439 -7.40 37.36 10.27
C ASP A 439 -6.08 38.04 9.88
N TRP A 440 -5.67 39.07 10.62
CA TRP A 440 -4.35 39.69 10.42
C TRP A 440 -3.21 38.69 10.68
N PHE A 441 -3.33 37.88 11.72
CA PHE A 441 -2.35 36.84 12.04
C PHE A 441 -2.29 35.73 11.00
N HIS A 442 -3.43 35.15 10.61
CA HIS A 442 -3.50 34.06 9.62
C HIS A 442 -3.19 34.54 8.20
N GLY A 443 -3.75 35.68 7.80
CA GLY A 443 -3.50 36.30 6.50
C GLY A 443 -2.02 36.65 6.32
N THR A 444 -1.38 37.18 7.36
CA THR A 444 0.08 37.42 7.33
C THR A 444 0.87 36.14 7.19
N GLN A 445 0.53 35.07 7.92
CA GLN A 445 1.23 33.79 7.81
C GLN A 445 1.12 33.21 6.40
N ARG A 446 -0.09 33.22 5.82
CA ARG A 446 -0.30 32.80 4.42
C ARG A 446 0.57 33.61 3.45
N ASP A 447 0.50 34.94 3.55
CA ASP A 447 1.21 35.82 2.62
C ASP A 447 2.74 35.69 2.80
N PHE A 448 3.23 35.53 4.02
CA PHE A 448 4.63 35.26 4.33
C PHE A 448 5.10 33.92 3.73
N THR A 449 4.33 32.85 3.92
CA THR A 449 4.61 31.54 3.34
C THR A 449 4.60 31.59 1.81
N TYR A 450 3.60 32.20 1.18
CA TYR A 450 3.52 32.27 -0.29
C TYR A 450 4.64 33.12 -0.89
N SER A 451 4.98 34.25 -0.25
CA SER A 451 6.12 35.07 -0.68
C SER A 451 7.42 34.27 -0.60
N SER A 452 7.62 33.50 0.47
CA SER A 452 8.77 32.60 0.60
C SER A 452 8.80 31.52 -0.48
N VAL A 453 7.69 30.83 -0.74
CA VAL A 453 7.60 29.76 -1.75
C VAL A 453 7.83 30.29 -3.17
N CYS A 454 7.45 31.54 -3.44
CA CYS A 454 7.72 32.21 -4.71
C CYS A 454 9.16 32.78 -4.81
N GLY A 455 10.03 32.50 -3.85
CA GLY A 455 11.43 32.96 -3.84
C GLY A 455 11.59 34.45 -3.51
N GLN A 456 10.56 35.09 -2.96
CA GLN A 456 10.54 36.50 -2.58
C GLN A 456 10.42 36.62 -1.05
N TYR A 457 11.30 35.95 -0.31
CA TYR A 457 11.28 35.98 1.14
C TYR A 457 11.39 37.42 1.68
N LYS A 458 10.54 37.76 2.65
CA LYS A 458 10.60 39.01 3.42
C LYS A 458 10.42 38.68 4.89
N PRO A 459 11.14 39.36 5.82
CA PRO A 459 10.93 39.15 7.24
C PRO A 459 9.44 39.31 7.61
N ILE A 460 8.90 38.40 8.42
CA ILE A 460 7.44 38.38 8.67
C ILE A 460 6.93 39.70 9.27
N GLY A 461 7.79 40.45 9.99
CA GLY A 461 7.45 41.76 10.52
C GLY A 461 7.15 42.80 9.44
N GLU A 462 7.75 42.71 8.26
CA GLU A 462 7.40 43.54 7.10
C GLU A 462 6.06 43.12 6.50
N VAL A 463 5.81 41.80 6.46
CA VAL A 463 4.53 41.27 5.97
C VAL A 463 3.40 41.71 6.89
N PHE A 464 3.55 41.61 8.22
CA PHE A 464 2.59 42.13 9.21
C PHE A 464 2.28 43.61 8.97
N LYS A 465 3.30 44.45 8.78
CA LYS A 465 3.13 45.88 8.49
C LYS A 465 2.35 46.11 7.20
N GLY A 466 2.68 45.37 6.14
CA GLY A 466 2.10 45.54 4.81
C GLY A 466 0.67 45.01 4.68
N THR A 467 0.29 43.99 5.47
CA THR A 467 -1.04 43.37 5.41
C THR A 467 -2.05 44.02 6.37
N LEU A 468 -1.59 44.75 7.40
CA LEU A 468 -2.48 45.36 8.40
C LEU A 468 -3.56 46.26 7.78
N PRO A 469 -3.25 47.22 6.88
CA PRO A 469 -4.28 48.09 6.29
C PRO A 469 -5.37 47.30 5.56
N ARG A 470 -5.00 46.22 4.88
CA ARG A 470 -5.94 45.36 4.14
C ARG A 470 -6.97 44.74 5.06
N VAL A 471 -6.53 44.15 6.17
CA VAL A 471 -7.42 43.47 7.12
C VAL A 471 -8.30 44.47 7.87
N LEU A 472 -7.77 45.64 8.24
CA LEU A 472 -8.58 46.72 8.83
C LEU A 472 -9.71 47.13 7.88
N PHE A 473 -9.42 47.33 6.59
CA PHE A 473 -10.45 47.65 5.61
C PHE A 473 -11.46 46.52 5.39
N GLN A 474 -11.02 45.28 5.30
CA GLN A 474 -11.91 44.11 5.16
C GLN A 474 -12.84 43.96 6.37
N ALA A 475 -12.38 44.35 7.56
CA ALA A 475 -13.18 44.41 8.77
C ALA A 475 -14.12 45.63 8.86
N GLY A 476 -14.04 46.57 7.91
CA GLY A 476 -14.85 47.79 7.91
C GLY A 476 -14.31 48.92 8.80
N ILE A 477 -13.06 48.83 9.24
CA ILE A 477 -12.39 49.88 10.01
C ILE A 477 -11.81 50.93 9.05
N LEU A 478 -12.15 52.20 9.27
CA LEU A 478 -11.77 53.32 8.42
C LEU A 478 -10.69 54.20 9.06
N PRO A 479 -9.82 54.86 8.27
CA PRO A 479 -8.89 55.87 8.77
C PRO A 479 -9.63 57.03 9.44
N LYS A 480 -9.01 57.66 10.46
CA LYS A 480 -9.62 58.76 11.23
C LYS A 480 -10.08 59.95 10.37
N LYS A 481 -9.39 60.23 9.26
CA LYS A 481 -9.76 61.29 8.30
C LYS A 481 -11.07 61.02 7.55
N SER A 482 -11.49 59.75 7.47
CA SER A 482 -12.70 59.29 6.77
C SER A 482 -13.82 58.84 7.73
N ALA A 483 -13.62 59.00 9.05
CA ALA A 483 -14.52 58.50 10.11
C ALA A 483 -15.90 59.21 10.18
N LYS A 484 -16.22 60.14 9.26
CA LYS A 484 -17.55 60.76 9.13
C LYS A 484 -18.51 59.99 8.20
N GLY A 485 -18.04 58.97 7.49
CA GLY A 485 -18.87 58.08 6.69
C GLY A 485 -19.52 56.99 7.54
N LYS A 486 -20.76 56.59 7.21
CA LYS A 486 -21.36 55.37 7.80
C LYS A 486 -20.47 54.19 7.41
N SER A 487 -19.86 53.50 8.38
CA SER A 487 -19.06 52.29 8.14
C SER A 487 -19.81 51.35 7.20
N LEU A 488 -19.13 50.95 6.11
CA LEU A 488 -19.71 50.20 5.02
C LEU A 488 -20.40 48.94 5.55
N THR A 489 -21.69 48.85 5.26
CA THR A 489 -22.58 47.76 5.67
C THR A 489 -22.30 46.45 4.93
N GLN A 490 -21.33 46.39 3.99
CA GLN A 490 -20.96 45.19 3.25
C GLN A 490 -19.47 45.16 2.84
N ALA A 491 -18.76 44.07 3.13
CA ALA A 491 -17.45 43.80 2.55
C ALA A 491 -17.53 43.85 1.01
N GLY A 492 -16.63 44.60 0.36
CA GLY A 492 -16.63 44.78 -1.10
C GLY A 492 -17.46 45.96 -1.63
N SER A 493 -18.02 46.82 -0.76
CA SER A 493 -18.63 48.08 -1.20
C SER A 493 -17.60 49.21 -1.23
N PHE A 494 -17.45 49.86 -2.39
CA PHE A 494 -16.54 50.98 -2.63
C PHE A 494 -17.22 52.31 -2.26
N GLN A 495 -16.57 53.17 -1.48
CA GLN A 495 -17.00 54.56 -1.26
C GLN A 495 -16.03 55.53 -1.96
N ASP A 496 -16.54 56.15 -3.04
CA ASP A 496 -16.14 57.34 -3.79
C ASP A 496 -14.81 57.45 -4.57
N GLY A 497 -14.96 57.56 -5.90
CA GLY A 497 -14.60 58.76 -6.71
C GLY A 497 -13.14 59.05 -7.07
N GLY A 498 -12.16 58.49 -6.35
CA GLY A 498 -10.73 58.70 -6.60
C GLY A 498 -10.12 57.74 -7.65
N PRO A 499 -8.90 58.01 -8.16
CA PRO A 499 -8.13 57.06 -8.97
C PRO A 499 -7.92 55.73 -8.23
N ALA A 500 -8.01 54.60 -8.93
CA ALA A 500 -7.85 53.28 -8.33
C ALA A 500 -6.44 53.07 -7.72
N GLU A 501 -5.47 53.83 -8.19
CA GLU A 501 -4.08 53.85 -7.73
C GLU A 501 -3.93 54.33 -6.28
N GLU A 502 -4.89 55.10 -5.74
CA GLU A 502 -4.89 55.49 -4.32
C GLU A 502 -4.97 54.26 -3.38
N ALA A 503 -5.49 53.12 -3.87
CA ALA A 503 -5.51 51.86 -3.13
C ALA A 503 -4.11 51.22 -2.94
N LEU A 504 -3.08 51.74 -3.61
CA LEU A 504 -1.69 51.30 -3.44
C LEU A 504 -1.00 51.94 -2.24
N GLU A 505 -1.58 53.00 -1.66
CA GLU A 505 -1.04 53.71 -0.50
C GLU A 505 -1.70 53.26 0.80
N ASN A 506 -0.97 53.28 1.91
CA ASN A 506 -1.56 53.01 3.23
C ASN A 506 -2.25 54.28 3.76
N PRO A 507 -3.57 54.31 3.90
CA PRO A 507 -4.30 55.52 4.30
C PRO A 507 -4.44 55.69 5.81
N PHE A 508 -3.94 54.74 6.62
CA PHE A 508 -3.92 54.84 8.07
C PHE A 508 -2.69 55.63 8.54
N ASP A 509 -2.87 56.45 9.59
CA ASP A 509 -1.77 57.19 10.21
C ASP A 509 -0.67 56.23 10.71
N ALA A 510 0.60 56.65 10.63
CA ALA A 510 1.75 55.83 11.04
C ALA A 510 1.62 55.24 12.46
N VAL A 511 0.99 56.00 13.38
CA VAL A 511 0.73 55.58 14.77
C VAL A 511 -0.07 54.28 14.87
N VAL A 512 -0.96 53.98 13.91
CA VAL A 512 -1.75 52.75 13.87
C VAL A 512 -0.82 51.55 13.68
N VAL A 513 0.03 51.61 12.65
CA VAL A 513 1.00 50.56 12.34
C VAL A 513 2.02 50.41 13.47
N GLU A 514 2.54 51.53 13.99
CA GLU A 514 3.51 51.54 15.09
C GLU A 514 2.93 50.90 16.37
N THR A 515 1.69 51.22 16.70
CA THR A 515 1.02 50.70 17.91
C THR A 515 0.74 49.20 17.78
N MET A 516 0.20 48.75 16.64
CA MET A 516 -0.07 47.33 16.39
C MET A 516 1.22 46.50 16.35
N MET A 517 2.27 47.00 15.67
CA MET A 517 3.58 46.33 15.67
C MET A 517 4.26 46.39 17.05
N GLY A 518 3.99 47.43 17.84
CA GLY A 518 4.45 47.54 19.23
C GLY A 518 3.78 46.51 20.15
N ALA A 519 2.52 46.16 19.90
CA ALA A 519 1.80 45.14 20.65
C ALA A 519 2.35 43.72 20.45
N LEU A 520 2.87 43.40 19.25
CA LEU A 520 3.57 42.14 18.99
C LEU A 520 4.83 41.96 19.87
N LYS A 521 5.37 43.03 20.46
CA LYS A 521 6.49 42.99 21.42
C LYS A 521 6.05 42.76 22.87
N LYS A 522 4.75 42.74 23.13
CA LYS A 522 4.12 42.68 24.47
C LYS A 522 3.22 41.46 24.65
N LEU A 523 3.38 40.44 23.81
CA LEU A 523 2.55 39.25 23.86
C LEU A 523 2.69 38.54 25.21
N GLN A 524 1.59 37.95 25.65
CA GLN A 524 1.50 37.28 26.95
C GLN A 524 1.66 35.77 26.77
N PRO A 525 2.26 35.07 27.76
CA PRO A 525 2.40 33.62 27.70
C PRO A 525 1.03 32.93 27.69
N ARG A 526 0.91 31.84 26.93
CA ARG A 526 -0.30 30.99 26.89
C ARG A 526 -0.43 30.13 28.15
N PRO A 527 -1.64 29.60 28.45
CA PRO A 527 -1.87 28.74 29.60
C PRO A 527 -0.91 27.54 29.66
N GLY A 528 -0.35 27.30 30.84
CA GLY A 528 0.59 26.20 31.10
C GLY A 528 1.99 26.40 30.53
N MET A 529 2.28 27.50 29.81
CA MET A 529 3.63 27.75 29.25
C MET A 529 4.69 27.81 30.34
N VAL A 530 4.49 28.66 31.35
CA VAL A 530 5.47 28.88 32.43
C VAL A 530 5.72 27.58 33.19
N ASP A 531 4.65 26.86 33.53
CA ASP A 531 4.71 25.58 34.21
C ASP A 531 5.43 24.50 33.38
N ALA A 532 5.10 24.38 32.09
CA ALA A 532 5.76 23.43 31.21
C ALA A 532 7.28 23.66 31.16
N LEU A 533 7.70 24.91 30.92
CA LEU A 533 9.09 25.27 30.68
C LEU A 533 9.95 25.32 31.96
N THR A 534 9.41 25.80 33.07
CA THR A 534 10.18 26.04 34.30
C THR A 534 10.00 24.95 35.35
N ARG A 535 8.89 24.20 35.33
CA ARG A 535 8.56 23.18 36.34
C ARG A 535 8.51 21.77 35.78
N VAL A 536 7.69 21.49 34.78
CA VAL A 536 7.42 20.12 34.29
C VAL A 536 8.63 19.51 33.58
N TYR A 537 9.17 20.16 32.54
CA TYR A 537 10.37 19.67 31.83
C TYR A 537 11.65 19.67 32.69
N ARG A 538 11.59 20.27 33.88
CA ARG A 538 12.70 20.38 34.83
C ARG A 538 12.51 19.50 36.06
N ASP A 539 11.33 18.89 36.22
CA ASP A 539 10.90 18.12 37.39
C ASP A 539 11.21 18.81 38.75
N ARG A 540 11.07 20.13 38.82
CA ARG A 540 11.47 20.94 40.00
C ARG A 540 10.65 20.66 41.27
N ASP A 541 9.44 20.16 41.12
CA ASP A 541 8.55 19.72 42.21
C ASP A 541 8.77 18.25 42.59
N GLY A 542 9.80 17.58 42.04
CA GLY A 542 10.32 16.31 42.54
C GLY A 542 9.38 15.12 42.38
N LYS A 543 8.48 15.13 41.37
CA LYS A 543 7.53 14.02 41.16
C LYS A 543 8.15 12.85 40.37
N GLY A 544 9.43 12.91 40.03
CA GLY A 544 10.12 11.84 39.31
C GLY A 544 9.62 11.70 37.88
N ARG A 545 9.34 12.82 37.20
CA ARG A 545 8.72 12.79 35.87
C ARG A 545 9.67 12.41 34.75
N LEU A 546 10.96 12.63 34.92
CA LEU A 546 11.91 12.37 33.85
C LEU A 546 11.99 10.85 33.57
N PRO A 547 11.97 10.44 32.29
CA PRO A 547 12.19 9.04 31.94
C PRO A 547 13.52 8.53 32.50
N PRO A 548 13.61 7.25 32.91
CA PRO A 548 14.87 6.67 33.39
C PRO A 548 15.99 6.88 32.37
N GLY A 549 17.14 7.43 32.74
CA GLY A 549 18.26 7.69 31.81
C GLY A 549 18.24 9.06 31.11
N VAL A 550 17.14 9.83 31.20
CA VAL A 550 17.08 11.23 30.79
C VAL A 550 17.47 12.11 31.97
N ASN A 551 18.67 12.71 31.93
CA ASN A 551 19.13 13.60 33.01
C ASN A 551 18.65 15.05 32.83
N LYS A 552 18.20 15.42 31.62
CA LYS A 552 17.77 16.79 31.28
C LYS A 552 16.91 16.81 30.01
N VAL A 553 16.00 17.77 29.95
CA VAL A 553 15.23 18.15 28.74
C VAL A 553 15.77 19.46 28.17
N ASP A 554 16.14 19.51 26.90
CA ASP A 554 16.49 20.75 26.22
C ASP A 554 15.25 21.38 25.59
N VAL A 555 15.08 22.67 25.81
CA VAL A 555 13.91 23.41 25.32
C VAL A 555 14.34 24.32 24.20
N TRP A 556 13.68 24.22 23.06
CA TRP A 556 13.92 25.07 21.90
C TRP A 556 12.65 25.81 21.49
N ALA A 557 12.84 26.95 20.85
CA ALA A 557 11.78 27.68 20.18
C ALA A 557 12.14 27.90 18.71
N ALA A 558 11.21 27.63 17.80
CA ALA A 558 11.36 27.82 16.36
C ALA A 558 10.27 28.76 15.84
N THR A 559 10.65 29.92 15.30
CA THR A 559 9.70 31.00 14.98
C THR A 559 9.82 31.49 13.55
N ASN A 560 8.67 31.85 12.95
CA ASN A 560 8.61 32.63 11.72
C ASN A 560 9.01 34.11 11.92
N GLY A 561 9.06 34.60 13.17
CA GLY A 561 9.44 35.97 13.51
C GLY A 561 10.93 36.19 13.71
N SER A 562 11.32 37.46 13.84
CA SER A 562 12.72 37.84 13.99
C SER A 562 13.33 37.35 15.29
N LEU A 563 14.64 37.08 15.24
CA LEU A 563 15.41 36.58 16.38
C LEU A 563 15.32 37.52 17.59
N GLU A 564 15.32 38.84 17.38
CA GLU A 564 15.24 39.85 18.44
C GLU A 564 13.89 39.83 19.18
N LEU A 565 12.79 39.70 18.43
CA LEU A 565 11.43 39.62 18.96
C LEU A 565 11.19 38.30 19.70
N GLY A 566 11.66 37.20 19.12
CA GLY A 566 11.59 35.88 19.72
C GLY A 566 12.44 35.79 20.99
N ARG A 567 13.67 36.30 20.96
CA ARG A 567 14.62 36.24 22.09
C ARG A 567 14.13 37.04 23.29
N SER A 568 13.68 38.27 23.08
CA SER A 568 13.20 39.13 24.17
C SER A 568 11.95 38.57 24.85
N SER A 569 11.03 37.98 24.10
CA SER A 569 9.80 37.38 24.63
C SER A 569 10.05 36.04 25.31
N PHE A 570 10.86 35.18 24.70
CA PHE A 570 11.17 33.84 25.22
C PHE A 570 12.04 33.89 26.48
N LEU A 571 13.08 34.74 26.51
CA LEU A 571 13.97 34.86 27.68
C LEU A 571 13.32 35.59 28.86
N ARG A 572 12.44 36.57 28.61
CA ARG A 572 11.72 37.30 29.68
C ARG A 572 10.85 36.37 30.53
N THR A 573 10.26 35.34 29.91
CA THR A 573 9.38 34.39 30.59
C THR A 573 10.13 33.32 31.39
N LEU A 574 11.38 32.99 31.00
CA LEU A 574 12.20 31.98 31.70
C LEU A 574 12.92 32.54 32.95
N GLY A 575 13.04 33.87 33.06
CA GLY A 575 13.54 34.57 34.26
C GLY A 575 15.03 34.37 34.59
N GLU A 576 15.51 34.99 35.67
CA GLU A 576 16.87 34.80 36.24
C GLU A 576 17.02 33.47 37.03
N SER A 577 15.96 32.66 37.11
CA SER A 577 15.92 31.44 37.95
C SER A 577 16.49 30.18 37.30
N ASP A 578 17.03 30.28 36.08
CA ASP A 578 17.78 29.22 35.41
C ASP A 578 19.08 29.84 34.92
N GLY A 579 20.21 29.39 35.44
CA GLY A 579 21.58 29.77 35.08
C GLY A 579 21.76 30.34 33.67
N ALA A 580 21.52 31.64 33.55
CA ALA A 580 22.38 32.50 32.78
C ALA A 580 23.73 32.48 33.50
N ASP A 581 24.58 31.51 33.16
CA ASP A 581 26.01 31.80 33.21
C ASP A 581 26.31 32.75 32.04
N ILE A 582 25.85 33.99 32.22
CA ILE A 582 26.28 35.16 31.47
C ILE A 582 27.08 35.96 32.49
N ASP A 583 28.40 35.90 32.37
CA ASP A 583 29.34 36.86 32.96
C ASP A 583 29.33 37.04 34.48
N THR A 584 30.11 36.23 35.20
CA THR A 584 30.86 36.77 36.34
C THR A 584 32.01 37.66 35.85
N LYS A 585 32.33 38.70 36.63
CA LYS A 585 33.00 39.98 36.27
C LYS A 585 34.37 39.93 35.55
N ALA A 586 34.97 38.77 35.29
CA ALA A 586 36.25 38.63 34.56
C ALA A 586 36.10 38.66 33.02
N ALA A 587 34.89 38.52 32.47
CA ALA A 587 34.64 38.42 31.03
C ALA A 587 34.50 39.77 30.29
N ARG A 588 34.61 40.89 31.01
CA ARG A 588 34.31 42.26 30.53
C ARG A 588 35.45 42.99 29.79
N SER A 589 36.53 42.34 29.36
CA SER A 589 37.59 43.06 28.63
C SER A 589 38.21 42.26 27.49
N GLY A 590 37.73 42.51 26.26
CA GLY A 590 38.52 42.33 25.03
C GLY A 590 38.21 41.13 24.12
N ARG A 591 36.94 40.81 23.80
CA ARG A 591 36.63 39.72 22.84
C ARG A 591 35.70 40.16 21.69
N SER A 592 35.82 39.44 20.56
CA SER A 592 35.21 39.70 19.25
C SER A 592 34.11 38.68 18.92
N ASP A 593 33.30 38.99 17.89
CA ASP A 593 32.02 38.41 17.38
C ASP A 593 31.81 36.87 17.33
N LYS A 594 32.74 36.05 17.83
CA LYS A 594 32.54 34.67 18.31
C LYS A 594 31.75 34.58 19.62
N ASP A 595 31.35 35.69 20.21
CA ASP A 595 30.78 35.74 21.54
C ASP A 595 29.24 35.60 21.52
N ASN A 596 28.76 34.51 22.16
CA ASN A 596 27.43 34.30 22.76
C ASN A 596 26.41 33.36 22.07
N ALA A 597 26.85 32.15 21.72
CA ALA A 597 25.97 30.99 21.52
C ALA A 597 25.20 30.67 22.83
N ILE A 598 23.86 30.61 22.77
CA ILE A 598 23.01 30.52 23.96
C ILE A 598 23.15 29.15 24.65
N GLY A 599 23.24 29.20 25.99
CA GLY A 599 23.71 28.20 26.96
C GLY A 599 23.05 26.82 26.99
N ALA A 600 23.68 25.92 27.75
CA ALA A 600 23.32 24.51 27.88
C ALA A 600 21.81 24.30 28.10
N GLY A 601 21.13 23.80 27.08
CA GLY A 601 19.75 23.28 27.11
C GLY A 601 18.61 24.26 26.84
N ILE A 602 18.89 25.47 26.36
CA ILE A 602 17.88 26.39 25.80
C ILE A 602 18.34 26.88 24.42
N GLY A 603 17.50 26.77 23.39
CA GLY A 603 17.81 27.24 22.05
C GLY A 603 16.68 28.05 21.39
N LEU A 604 17.06 28.88 20.42
CA LEU A 604 16.13 29.70 19.64
C LEU A 604 16.56 29.68 18.18
N PHE A 605 15.58 29.52 17.29
CA PHE A 605 15.76 29.53 15.85
C PHE A 605 14.71 30.44 15.19
N SER A 606 15.18 31.33 14.32
CA SER A 606 14.33 32.19 13.50
C SER A 606 14.42 31.82 12.02
N CYS A 607 13.27 31.78 11.35
CA CYS A 607 13.15 31.58 9.92
C CYS A 607 13.89 32.66 9.09
N ASP A 608 14.05 33.88 9.64
CA ASP A 608 14.81 34.97 9.01
C ASP A 608 16.27 34.54 8.73
N GLU A 609 16.82 33.65 9.56
CA GLU A 609 18.22 33.22 9.47
C GLU A 609 18.51 32.36 8.23
N ILE A 610 17.48 31.74 7.65
CA ILE A 610 17.62 30.91 6.44
C ILE A 610 16.81 31.43 5.25
N GLY A 611 16.09 32.54 5.42
CA GLY A 611 15.26 33.12 4.38
C GLY A 611 14.16 32.18 3.87
N ALA A 612 13.57 31.37 4.75
CA ALA A 612 12.51 30.43 4.41
C ALA A 612 11.41 30.42 5.47
N ALA A 613 10.15 30.45 5.07
CA ALA A 613 8.99 30.41 5.95
C ALA A 613 8.53 28.97 6.23
N LYS A 614 8.05 28.69 7.44
CA LYS A 614 7.25 27.47 7.66
C LYS A 614 6.02 27.47 6.73
N PRO A 615 5.55 26.31 6.24
CA PRO A 615 5.99 24.95 6.55
C PRO A 615 7.08 24.39 5.61
N ASP A 616 7.96 25.21 5.03
CA ASP A 616 9.04 24.71 4.16
C ASP A 616 9.91 23.67 4.91
N PRO A 617 10.12 22.46 4.36
CA PRO A 617 10.95 21.41 4.98
C PRO A 617 12.33 21.87 5.42
N LYS A 618 12.92 22.88 4.75
CA LYS A 618 14.24 23.44 5.10
C LYS A 618 14.27 24.02 6.51
N VAL A 619 13.17 24.58 7.00
CA VAL A 619 13.05 25.13 8.35
C VAL A 619 13.29 24.02 9.38
N TYR A 620 12.56 22.93 9.27
CA TYR A 620 12.64 21.81 10.22
C TYR A 620 13.97 21.07 10.10
N ALA A 621 14.50 20.93 8.87
CA ALA A 621 15.82 20.37 8.64
C ALA A 621 16.93 21.20 9.31
N GLU A 622 16.84 22.53 9.26
CA GLU A 622 17.79 23.42 9.95
C GLU A 622 17.67 23.31 11.48
N VAL A 623 16.45 23.21 12.01
CA VAL A 623 16.24 22.95 13.44
C VAL A 623 16.91 21.64 13.87
N LEU A 624 16.67 20.54 13.15
CA LEU A 624 17.30 19.24 13.39
C LEU A 624 18.82 19.33 13.33
N ARG A 625 19.37 20.08 12.36
CA ARG A 625 20.81 20.32 12.24
C ARG A 625 21.39 21.06 13.46
N ARG A 626 20.70 22.10 13.95
CA ARG A 626 21.17 22.93 15.09
C ARG A 626 21.11 22.21 16.43
N ILE A 627 20.09 21.39 16.63
CA ILE A 627 19.99 20.56 17.85
C ILE A 627 20.92 19.33 17.80
N GLN A 628 21.65 19.16 16.69
CA GLN A 628 22.52 18.01 16.42
C GLN A 628 21.74 16.70 16.53
N ALA A 629 20.56 16.67 15.89
CA ALA A 629 19.69 15.51 15.88
C ALA A 629 20.36 14.38 15.09
N GLU A 630 20.64 13.28 15.78
CA GLU A 630 21.08 12.05 15.14
C GLU A 630 19.85 11.18 14.84
N PRO A 631 19.60 10.84 13.58
CA PRO A 631 18.50 9.97 13.24
C PRO A 631 18.73 8.59 13.84
N ILE A 632 17.65 7.97 14.27
CA ILE A 632 17.62 6.61 14.79
C ILE A 632 18.29 5.64 13.82
N ASP A 633 18.02 5.82 12.53
CA ASP A 633 18.73 5.17 11.43
C ASP A 633 19.13 6.24 10.41
N ALA A 634 20.44 6.44 10.26
CA ALA A 634 21.01 7.40 9.32
C ALA A 634 20.74 7.06 7.85
N ASN A 635 20.42 5.80 7.54
CA ASN A 635 20.19 5.30 6.20
C ASN A 635 18.70 5.20 5.84
N ALA A 636 17.79 5.42 6.80
CA ALA A 636 16.35 5.36 6.56
C ALA A 636 15.89 6.45 5.58
N ALA A 637 15.02 6.07 4.63
CA ALA A 637 14.45 6.98 3.63
C ALA A 637 13.65 8.13 4.26
N LYS A 638 13.00 7.89 5.40
CA LYS A 638 12.41 8.91 6.27
C LYS A 638 13.14 8.86 7.60
N LYS A 639 13.82 9.96 7.95
CA LYS A 639 14.58 10.07 9.20
C LYS A 639 13.60 10.18 10.37
N GLU A 640 13.75 9.31 11.36
CA GLU A 640 13.06 9.42 12.64
C GLU A 640 14.07 9.71 13.74
N TYR A 641 13.64 10.45 14.76
CA TYR A 641 14.51 10.90 15.85
C TYR A 641 13.92 10.51 17.20
N GLN A 642 14.73 9.90 18.06
CA GLN A 642 14.27 9.56 19.40
C GLN A 642 14.32 10.77 20.31
N GLY A 643 13.24 10.99 21.06
CA GLY A 643 13.23 12.02 22.10
C GLY A 643 13.28 13.45 21.57
N ILE A 644 13.02 13.64 20.27
CA ILE A 644 12.93 14.96 19.64
C ILE A 644 11.47 15.26 19.30
N TRP A 645 10.93 16.25 19.98
CA TRP A 645 9.53 16.64 19.91
C TRP A 645 9.36 18.02 19.29
N PHE A 646 8.27 18.21 18.55
CA PHE A 646 7.78 19.49 18.07
C PHE A 646 6.38 19.76 18.63
N VAL A 647 6.22 20.90 19.30
CA VAL A 647 4.98 21.30 19.95
C VAL A 647 4.41 22.52 19.25
N ALA A 648 3.18 22.42 18.75
CA ALA A 648 2.48 23.55 18.16
C ALA A 648 0.98 23.50 18.44
N SER A 649 0.36 24.67 18.47
CA SER A 649 -1.11 24.81 18.46
C SER A 649 -1.68 24.82 17.03
N HIS A 650 -0.79 24.90 16.04
CA HIS A 650 -1.09 24.89 14.62
C HIS A 650 -0.86 23.51 13.98
N THR A 651 -1.91 22.93 13.42
CA THR A 651 -1.86 21.57 12.85
C THR A 651 -1.08 21.47 11.55
N TRP A 652 -1.03 22.55 10.76
CA TRP A 652 -0.16 22.62 9.60
C TRP A 652 1.34 22.60 9.99
N ASP A 653 1.71 23.14 11.17
CA ASP A 653 3.08 23.16 11.67
C ASP A 653 3.48 21.79 12.26
N THR A 654 2.58 21.15 13.03
CA THR A 654 2.80 19.78 13.49
C THR A 654 2.87 18.79 12.32
N PHE A 655 2.02 18.94 11.30
CA PHE A 655 2.09 18.11 10.09
C PHE A 655 3.46 18.19 9.43
N ALA A 656 3.96 19.40 9.17
CA ALA A 656 5.24 19.61 8.52
C ALA A 656 6.42 19.11 9.37
N ALA A 657 6.38 19.34 10.68
CA ALA A 657 7.36 18.77 11.62
C ALA A 657 7.35 17.23 11.60
N LYS A 658 6.17 16.60 11.54
CA LYS A 658 6.03 15.14 11.44
C LYS A 658 6.55 14.58 10.12
N GLN A 659 6.47 15.35 9.03
CA GLN A 659 7.13 14.97 7.77
C GLN A 659 8.65 15.07 7.86
N ALA A 660 9.17 16.02 8.65
CA ALA A 660 10.60 16.19 8.90
C ALA A 660 11.18 15.19 9.93
N GLY A 661 10.36 14.35 10.56
CA GLY A 661 10.81 13.28 11.45
C GLY A 661 10.65 13.55 12.96
N PHE A 662 10.04 14.67 13.34
CA PHE A 662 9.73 14.97 14.74
C PHE A 662 8.57 14.10 15.24
N ARG A 663 8.60 13.73 16.53
CA ARG A 663 7.36 13.42 17.26
C ARG A 663 6.61 14.72 17.52
N THR A 664 5.29 14.68 17.51
CA THR A 664 4.48 15.90 17.51
C THR A 664 3.47 15.92 18.62
N ALA A 665 3.39 17.06 19.29
CA ALA A 665 2.35 17.31 20.27
C ALA A 665 1.53 18.54 19.88
N TRP A 666 0.22 18.38 19.85
CA TRP A 666 -0.71 19.43 19.47
C TRP A 666 -1.46 19.98 20.68
N VAL A 667 -1.55 21.31 20.75
CA VAL A 667 -2.26 22.02 21.81
C VAL A 667 -3.57 22.61 21.28
N THR A 668 -4.69 22.33 21.94
CA THR A 668 -6.02 22.54 21.36
C THR A 668 -6.53 23.99 21.40
N TYR A 669 -5.91 24.90 22.16
CA TYR A 669 -6.52 26.19 22.50
C TYR A 669 -6.55 27.24 21.37
N GLU A 670 -5.89 26.97 20.23
CA GLU A 670 -5.82 27.94 19.12
C GLU A 670 -6.72 27.56 17.95
N GLU A 671 -6.52 26.38 17.37
CA GLU A 671 -7.31 25.94 16.21
C GLU A 671 -8.57 25.17 16.59
N PHE A 672 -8.70 24.73 17.85
CA PHE A 672 -9.83 23.99 18.44
C PHE A 672 -10.14 22.61 17.80
N TYR A 673 -9.88 22.42 16.52
CA TYR A 673 -10.14 21.20 15.75
C TYR A 673 -8.97 20.88 14.82
N SER A 674 -8.44 19.66 14.91
CA SER A 674 -7.17 19.29 14.29
C SER A 674 -7.21 18.95 12.80
N CYS A 675 -8.40 18.90 12.20
CA CYS A 675 -8.58 18.56 10.78
C CYS A 675 -7.83 17.27 10.34
N PRO A 676 -8.07 16.10 10.98
CA PRO A 676 -7.27 14.90 10.77
C PRO A 676 -7.34 14.32 9.36
N SER A 677 -8.41 14.58 8.61
CA SER A 677 -8.53 14.20 7.20
C SER A 677 -7.58 14.98 6.28
N VAL A 678 -7.00 16.09 6.76
CA VAL A 678 -6.08 16.94 6.00
C VAL A 678 -4.64 16.76 6.50
N TYR A 679 -4.44 16.80 7.81
CA TYR A 679 -3.10 16.85 8.42
C TYR A 679 -2.69 15.56 9.16
N GLY A 680 -3.55 14.54 9.17
CA GLY A 680 -3.34 13.33 9.97
C GLY A 680 -3.46 13.58 11.47
N THR A 681 -2.91 12.68 12.28
CA THR A 681 -3.00 12.74 13.75
C THR A 681 -1.65 13.08 14.41
N PRO A 682 -1.61 14.06 15.34
CA PRO A 682 -0.47 14.28 16.23
C PRO A 682 -0.25 13.08 17.17
N ASP A 683 0.97 12.91 17.68
CA ASP A 683 1.32 11.80 18.57
C ASP A 683 0.80 12.02 20.00
N VAL A 684 0.78 13.28 20.43
CA VAL A 684 0.22 13.72 21.71
C VAL A 684 -0.76 14.87 21.48
N VAL A 685 -1.85 14.89 22.24
CA VAL A 685 -2.82 15.99 22.24
C VAL A 685 -3.10 16.41 23.68
N GLY A 686 -3.14 17.72 23.94
CA GLY A 686 -3.48 18.27 25.26
C GLY A 686 -4.14 19.63 25.19
N ARG A 687 -4.80 20.02 26.29
CA ARG A 687 -5.60 21.27 26.33
C ARG A 687 -4.75 22.52 26.51
N ASN A 688 -3.56 22.37 27.09
CA ASN A 688 -2.61 23.44 27.34
C ASN A 688 -1.17 22.88 27.31
N LEU A 689 -0.17 23.77 27.45
CA LEU A 689 1.24 23.38 27.36
C LEU A 689 1.70 22.51 28.55
N GLU A 690 1.14 22.70 29.74
CA GLU A 690 1.45 21.88 30.92
C GLU A 690 1.00 20.43 30.69
N GLU A 691 -0.24 20.22 30.25
CA GLU A 691 -0.78 18.88 29.97
C GLU A 691 -0.01 18.18 28.86
N VAL A 692 0.33 18.90 27.78
CA VAL A 692 1.17 18.36 26.71
C VAL A 692 2.55 17.97 27.23
N SER A 693 3.17 18.79 28.07
CA SER A 693 4.47 18.47 28.66
C SER A 693 4.44 17.22 29.54
N GLU A 694 3.40 17.05 30.37
CA GLU A 694 3.19 15.85 31.19
C GLU A 694 2.97 14.60 30.32
N LYS A 695 2.18 14.72 29.25
CA LYS A 695 1.91 13.62 28.31
C LYS A 695 3.13 13.22 27.49
N ILE A 696 3.96 14.18 27.07
CA ILE A 696 5.26 13.88 26.41
C ILE A 696 6.15 13.07 27.35
N LEU A 697 6.30 13.50 28.61
CA LEU A 697 7.13 12.77 29.58
C LEU A 697 6.55 11.40 29.92
N ALA A 698 5.22 11.27 30.02
CA ALA A 698 4.54 10.00 30.22
C ALA A 698 4.76 9.04 29.04
N PHE A 699 4.61 9.54 27.81
CA PHE A 699 4.86 8.77 26.59
C PHE A 699 6.28 8.20 26.56
N GLU A 700 7.29 9.01 26.90
CA GLU A 700 8.69 8.55 26.96
C GLU A 700 8.95 7.58 28.13
N ARG A 701 8.24 7.72 29.26
CA ARG A 701 8.31 6.76 30.39
C ARG A 701 7.69 5.42 30.02
N ASP A 702 6.54 5.41 29.36
CA ASP A 702 5.86 4.18 28.94
C ASP A 702 6.71 3.42 27.92
N LEU A 703 7.34 4.14 26.99
CA LEU A 703 8.36 3.59 26.10
C LEU A 703 9.53 2.97 26.88
N ALA A 704 10.00 3.61 27.95
CA ALA A 704 11.08 3.08 28.79
C ALA A 704 10.67 1.92 29.72
N ALA A 705 9.41 1.89 30.18
CA ALA A 705 8.88 0.87 31.10
C ALA A 705 8.48 -0.43 30.37
N ALA A 706 8.01 -0.31 29.13
CA ALA A 706 7.85 -1.46 28.22
C ALA A 706 9.16 -2.25 28.05
N ASN A 707 10.32 -1.60 28.27
CA ASN A 707 11.65 -2.20 28.19
C ASN A 707 12.13 -2.91 29.50
N LYS A 708 11.39 -2.84 30.62
CA LYS A 708 11.88 -3.30 31.95
C LYS A 708 11.12 -4.46 32.64
N ARG A 709 10.01 -4.98 32.11
CA ARG A 709 9.26 -6.07 32.77
C ARG A 709 9.84 -7.45 32.44
N ASP A 710 10.66 -7.97 33.35
CA ASP A 710 11.05 -9.39 33.47
C ASP A 710 10.15 -10.13 34.50
N GLU A 711 9.09 -10.74 34.00
CA GLU A 711 8.52 -12.03 34.45
C GLU A 711 7.97 -12.61 33.15
N ALA A 712 8.73 -13.46 32.47
CA ALA A 712 8.57 -13.76 31.04
C ALA A 712 7.11 -13.99 30.63
N PRO A 713 6.42 -12.96 30.09
CA PRO A 713 5.19 -13.18 29.35
C PRO A 713 5.66 -13.75 28.03
N ILE A 714 5.11 -14.88 27.62
CA ILE A 714 5.49 -15.47 26.34
C ILE A 714 5.21 -14.40 25.27
N LYS A 715 6.29 -13.84 24.69
CA LYS A 715 6.17 -12.71 23.77
C LYS A 715 5.30 -13.16 22.60
N PRO A 716 4.18 -12.48 22.34
CA PRO A 716 3.42 -12.75 21.14
C PRO A 716 4.33 -12.47 19.95
N TRP A 717 4.46 -13.46 19.09
CA TRP A 717 5.23 -13.35 17.87
C TRP A 717 4.54 -12.35 16.94
N THR A 718 5.32 -11.45 16.35
CA THR A 718 4.81 -10.36 15.49
C THR A 718 5.57 -10.38 14.17
N TYR A 719 4.87 -10.29 13.05
CA TYR A 719 5.48 -10.20 11.73
C TYR A 719 5.92 -8.75 11.45
N HIS A 720 7.23 -8.50 11.32
CA HIS A 720 7.74 -7.14 11.10
C HIS A 720 7.73 -6.76 9.62
N LYS A 721 6.61 -6.17 9.20
CA LYS A 721 6.36 -5.70 7.83
C LYS A 721 7.32 -4.59 7.35
N ASP A 722 7.87 -3.79 8.27
CA ASP A 722 8.67 -2.60 7.95
C ASP A 722 10.16 -2.88 7.71
N GLN A 723 10.66 -4.07 8.07
CA GLN A 723 12.10 -4.41 8.04
C GLN A 723 12.53 -5.20 6.79
N GLN A 724 11.59 -5.43 5.88
CA GLN A 724 11.77 -6.25 4.68
C GLN A 724 12.13 -5.35 3.50
N GLU A 725 13.36 -4.87 3.47
CA GLU A 725 13.92 -4.25 2.26
C GLU A 725 14.34 -5.34 1.26
N GLN A 726 13.75 -5.29 0.06
CA GLN A 726 14.11 -6.17 -1.04
C GLN A 726 15.51 -5.82 -1.57
N THR A 727 16.54 -6.51 -1.09
CA THR A 727 17.91 -6.33 -1.59
C THR A 727 18.24 -7.24 -2.79
N ASN A 728 17.42 -8.27 -3.06
CA ASN A 728 17.62 -9.22 -4.15
C ASN A 728 16.48 -9.17 -5.19
N GLN A 729 16.86 -9.08 -6.48
CA GLN A 729 15.97 -9.13 -7.66
C GLN A 729 15.41 -10.54 -7.93
N ALA A 730 14.96 -11.25 -6.90
CA ALA A 730 14.38 -12.59 -6.98
C ALA A 730 12.95 -12.58 -6.44
N SER A 731 11.96 -12.84 -7.29
CA SER A 731 10.55 -12.77 -6.90
C SER A 731 10.02 -14.18 -6.65
N GLN A 732 9.99 -14.63 -5.38
CA GLN A 732 9.30 -15.88 -4.99
C GLN A 732 7.86 -15.96 -5.49
N HIS A 733 7.26 -14.83 -5.83
CA HIS A 733 6.05 -14.73 -6.61
C HIS A 733 5.93 -15.74 -7.76
N THR A 734 7.00 -15.92 -8.53
CA THR A 734 6.98 -16.87 -9.65
C THR A 734 7.11 -18.33 -9.19
N SER A 735 7.41 -18.59 -7.92
CA SER A 735 7.52 -19.93 -7.32
C SER A 735 6.18 -20.64 -7.12
N PHE A 736 5.06 -19.94 -7.22
CA PHE A 736 3.73 -20.56 -7.30
C PHE A 736 3.43 -21.16 -8.69
N SER A 737 4.33 -20.98 -9.66
CA SER A 737 4.18 -21.47 -11.04
C SER A 737 5.23 -22.53 -11.39
N ASP A 738 5.17 -23.05 -12.62
CA ASP A 738 6.11 -24.04 -13.11
C ASP A 738 7.47 -23.44 -13.53
N PHE A 739 7.59 -22.12 -13.68
CA PHE A 739 8.81 -21.45 -14.16
C PHE A 739 10.10 -21.85 -13.42
N PRO A 740 10.15 -21.94 -12.07
CA PRO A 740 11.36 -22.32 -11.36
C PRO A 740 11.88 -23.73 -11.71
N PHE A 741 10.99 -24.67 -12.03
CA PHE A 741 11.39 -26.04 -12.37
C PHE A 741 11.97 -26.15 -13.79
N LEU A 742 11.60 -25.20 -14.66
CA LEU A 742 11.96 -25.18 -16.07
C LEU A 742 13.13 -24.24 -16.39
N LEU A 743 13.44 -23.27 -15.53
CA LEU A 743 14.45 -22.23 -15.73
C LEU A 743 15.50 -22.20 -14.58
N PRO A 744 16.36 -23.23 -14.45
CA PRO A 744 17.11 -23.52 -13.22
C PRO A 744 18.30 -22.58 -12.92
N ASN A 745 18.68 -21.70 -13.84
CA ASN A 745 19.86 -20.82 -13.68
C ASN A 745 19.52 -19.36 -13.40
N MET A 746 18.27 -19.05 -13.06
CA MET A 746 17.94 -17.74 -12.56
C MET A 746 18.04 -17.75 -11.04
N ALA A 747 19.14 -17.20 -10.51
CA ALA A 747 19.24 -16.82 -9.08
C ALA A 747 18.02 -16.00 -8.59
N LYS A 748 17.21 -15.50 -9.52
CA LYS A 748 15.93 -14.81 -9.33
C LYS A 748 14.75 -15.67 -8.84
N PHE A 749 14.88 -17.00 -8.75
CA PHE A 749 13.81 -17.88 -8.22
C PHE A 749 14.13 -18.46 -6.83
N VAL A 750 15.29 -18.10 -6.27
CA VAL A 750 15.68 -18.53 -4.92
C VAL A 750 15.13 -17.51 -3.93
N GLY A 751 14.22 -17.96 -3.06
CA GLY A 751 13.80 -17.17 -1.90
C GLY A 751 13.93 -17.95 -0.61
N SER A 752 13.27 -17.49 0.44
CA SER A 752 13.29 -18.12 1.76
C SER A 752 12.91 -19.59 1.81
N VAL A 753 12.02 -20.05 0.93
CA VAL A 753 11.55 -21.44 0.81
C VAL A 753 11.69 -21.90 -0.64
N SER A 754 12.03 -23.18 -0.84
CA SER A 754 12.12 -23.78 -2.17
C SER A 754 10.78 -23.79 -2.90
N SER A 755 10.78 -23.63 -4.23
CA SER A 755 9.54 -23.70 -5.04
C SER A 755 8.82 -25.05 -4.92
N LYS A 756 9.54 -26.15 -4.68
CA LYS A 756 8.94 -27.47 -4.43
C LYS A 756 8.14 -27.48 -3.11
N SER A 757 8.70 -26.94 -2.04
CA SER A 757 8.04 -26.85 -0.73
C SER A 757 6.82 -25.93 -0.77
N LEU A 758 6.89 -24.79 -1.47
CA LEU A 758 5.74 -23.88 -1.67
C LEU A 758 4.59 -24.58 -2.39
N LEU A 759 4.91 -25.33 -3.45
CA LEU A 759 3.94 -26.12 -4.22
C LEU A 759 3.21 -27.13 -3.33
N GLU A 760 3.96 -27.89 -2.53
CA GLU A 760 3.45 -28.95 -1.64
C GLU A 760 2.52 -28.39 -0.56
N VAL A 761 2.99 -27.41 0.22
CA VAL A 761 2.21 -26.81 1.29
C VAL A 761 0.92 -26.21 0.77
N ASN A 762 1.01 -25.44 -0.32
CA ASN A 762 -0.16 -24.85 -0.95
C ASN A 762 -1.16 -25.94 -1.39
N SER A 763 -0.66 -26.98 -2.05
CA SER A 763 -1.45 -28.13 -2.47
C SER A 763 -2.15 -28.81 -1.29
N ASP A 764 -1.44 -29.05 -0.19
CA ASP A 764 -1.97 -29.78 0.96
C ASP A 764 -2.99 -28.97 1.76
N ILE A 765 -2.75 -27.67 1.94
CA ILE A 765 -3.74 -26.73 2.49
C ILE A 765 -5.00 -26.78 1.62
N THR A 766 -4.84 -26.66 0.30
CA THR A 766 -5.97 -26.67 -0.65
C THR A 766 -6.76 -27.98 -0.57
N LYS A 767 -6.07 -29.13 -0.56
CA LYS A 767 -6.70 -30.46 -0.42
C LYS A 767 -7.49 -30.57 0.87
N ARG A 768 -6.97 -30.09 1.99
CA ARG A 768 -7.67 -30.10 3.29
C ARG A 768 -8.93 -29.24 3.28
N MET A 769 -8.85 -28.04 2.70
CA MET A 769 -9.99 -27.13 2.58
C MET A 769 -11.09 -27.69 1.69
N ILE A 770 -10.71 -28.28 0.55
CA ILE A 770 -11.65 -28.72 -0.48
C ILE A 770 -12.20 -30.13 -0.19
N LEU A 771 -11.33 -31.09 0.13
CA LEU A 771 -11.71 -32.51 0.27
C LEU A 771 -12.11 -32.88 1.71
N GLN A 772 -11.49 -32.25 2.72
CA GLN A 772 -11.74 -32.59 4.13
C GLN A 772 -12.69 -31.60 4.81
N GLY A 773 -13.06 -30.51 4.14
CA GLY A 773 -13.89 -29.45 4.72
C GLY A 773 -13.21 -28.65 5.84
N LYS A 774 -11.90 -28.87 6.07
CA LYS A 774 -11.12 -28.13 7.08
C LYS A 774 -10.70 -26.79 6.51
N ARG A 775 -11.55 -25.78 6.65
CA ARG A 775 -11.35 -24.49 5.99
C ARG A 775 -10.80 -23.44 6.93
N GLU A 776 -11.28 -23.46 8.17
CA GLU A 776 -10.88 -22.49 9.19
C GLU A 776 -9.76 -23.03 10.08
N GLU A 777 -9.13 -22.14 10.82
CA GLU A 777 -8.12 -22.49 11.82
C GLU A 777 -8.67 -23.46 12.87
N SER A 778 -9.91 -23.27 13.32
CA SER A 778 -10.58 -24.14 14.28
C SER A 778 -10.78 -25.56 13.77
N ASP A 779 -10.83 -25.74 12.44
CA ASP A 779 -11.01 -27.04 11.80
C ASP A 779 -9.68 -27.78 11.62
N GLY A 780 -8.56 -27.14 11.97
CA GLY A 780 -7.22 -27.70 11.84
C GLY A 780 -6.70 -27.71 10.40
N VAL A 781 -7.05 -26.71 9.58
CA VAL A 781 -6.59 -26.57 8.18
C VAL A 781 -5.06 -26.62 8.05
N PHE A 782 -4.34 -26.09 9.04
CA PHE A 782 -2.87 -26.06 9.05
C PHE A 782 -2.22 -27.23 9.83
N SER A 783 -2.99 -27.98 10.62
CA SER A 783 -2.45 -28.95 11.59
C SER A 783 -1.84 -30.19 10.92
N GLY A 784 -0.60 -30.56 11.24
CA GLY A 784 0.04 -31.77 10.70
C GLY A 784 0.41 -31.68 9.21
N LEU A 785 0.63 -30.48 8.68
CA LEU A 785 1.28 -30.28 7.39
C LEU A 785 2.75 -30.69 7.50
N LYS A 786 3.25 -31.50 6.57
CA LYS A 786 4.61 -32.06 6.62
C LYS A 786 5.40 -31.77 5.34
N GLY A 787 6.71 -31.64 5.45
CA GLY A 787 7.60 -31.56 4.28
C GLY A 787 7.74 -32.92 3.61
N ASP A 788 7.70 -32.98 2.28
CA ASP A 788 7.81 -34.24 1.52
C ASP A 788 9.21 -34.86 1.64
N LYS A 789 10.27 -34.03 1.66
CA LYS A 789 11.66 -34.50 1.67
C LYS A 789 12.12 -35.08 3.01
N ASP A 790 11.65 -34.54 4.12
CA ASP A 790 12.07 -34.94 5.46
C ASP A 790 10.95 -35.60 6.27
N GLY A 791 9.68 -35.46 5.85
CA GLY A 791 8.52 -36.08 6.50
C GLY A 791 8.05 -35.35 7.74
N GLN A 792 8.47 -34.10 7.90
CA GLN A 792 8.45 -33.43 9.19
C GLN A 792 7.51 -32.22 9.23
N GLU A 793 6.96 -31.86 10.40
CA GLU A 793 5.88 -30.87 10.49
C GLU A 793 6.30 -29.41 10.25
N TRP A 794 5.47 -28.67 9.51
CA TRP A 794 5.61 -27.23 9.33
C TRP A 794 5.23 -26.48 10.60
N ARG A 795 6.02 -25.48 10.98
CA ARG A 795 5.73 -24.66 12.16
C ARG A 795 4.68 -23.62 11.84
N ILE A 796 3.61 -23.60 12.63
CA ILE A 796 2.52 -22.63 12.50
C ILE A 796 2.74 -21.54 13.53
N TRP A 797 2.89 -20.31 13.07
CA TRP A 797 3.00 -19.13 13.90
C TRP A 797 1.77 -18.29 13.70
N LYS A 798 1.17 -17.85 14.79
CA LYS A 798 0.02 -16.96 14.75
C LYS A 798 0.47 -15.60 15.23
N GLU A 799 0.32 -14.60 14.39
CA GLU A 799 0.61 -13.22 14.74
C GLU A 799 -0.23 -12.81 15.96
N GLY A 800 0.42 -12.17 16.93
CA GLY A 800 -0.21 -11.79 18.19
C GLY A 800 -0.34 -12.93 19.21
N GLN A 801 0.12 -14.15 18.91
CA GLN A 801 0.19 -15.27 19.84
C GLN A 801 1.63 -15.66 20.16
N ALA A 802 1.83 -16.23 21.35
CA ALA A 802 3.08 -16.85 21.75
C ALA A 802 3.67 -17.74 20.63
N ARG A 803 4.98 -17.62 20.34
CA ARG A 803 5.66 -18.63 19.52
C ARG A 803 5.46 -19.99 20.22
N PRO A 804 4.98 -21.03 19.53
CA PRO A 804 4.79 -22.34 20.15
C PRO A 804 6.11 -22.84 20.75
N ASN A 805 6.11 -23.21 22.03
CA ASN A 805 7.29 -23.69 22.76
C ASN A 805 7.42 -25.23 22.72
N ASP A 806 6.37 -25.90 22.25
CA ASP A 806 6.01 -27.28 22.56
C ASP A 806 6.08 -28.24 21.36
N LEU A 807 6.84 -27.88 20.33
CA LEU A 807 7.14 -28.79 19.22
C LEU A 807 8.58 -29.30 19.38
N GLU A 808 8.73 -30.59 19.69
CA GLU A 808 10.03 -31.25 19.90
C GLU A 808 11.02 -30.90 18.78
N ALA A 809 12.28 -30.62 19.12
CA ALA A 809 13.32 -30.21 18.17
C ALA A 809 13.53 -31.21 17.00
N ALA A 810 13.02 -32.43 17.13
CA ALA A 810 13.10 -33.50 16.15
C ALA A 810 11.94 -33.52 15.12
N ALA A 811 10.91 -32.67 15.24
CA ALA A 811 9.74 -32.63 14.38
C ALA A 811 9.73 -31.40 13.44
N VAL A 812 10.48 -31.37 12.32
CA VAL A 812 10.55 -30.14 11.47
C VAL A 812 10.68 -30.27 9.93
N GLY A 813 9.66 -29.80 9.19
CA GLY A 813 9.67 -29.73 7.74
C GLY A 813 10.66 -28.67 7.26
N SER A 814 11.49 -28.97 6.27
CA SER A 814 12.57 -28.12 5.79
C SER A 814 12.53 -27.93 4.28
N ASP A 815 13.08 -26.82 3.80
CA ASP A 815 13.33 -26.58 2.38
C ASP A 815 14.60 -27.31 1.86
N GLY A 816 15.13 -28.24 2.68
CA GLY A 816 16.41 -28.91 2.48
C GLY A 816 17.60 -28.22 3.13
N SER A 817 17.48 -26.97 3.59
CA SER A 817 18.56 -26.23 4.25
C SER A 817 18.12 -25.42 5.48
N ARG A 818 16.83 -25.05 5.56
CA ARG A 818 16.21 -24.23 6.59
C ARG A 818 14.84 -24.80 6.95
N LEU A 819 14.41 -24.57 8.19
CA LEU A 819 13.15 -25.07 8.72
C LEU A 819 11.99 -24.23 8.15
N GLY A 820 10.95 -24.85 7.58
CA GLY A 820 9.80 -24.17 7.01
C GLY A 820 8.82 -23.65 8.08
N ARG A 821 8.21 -22.49 7.83
CA ARG A 821 7.18 -21.90 8.70
C ARG A 821 5.97 -21.35 7.92
N LEU A 822 4.84 -21.32 8.62
CA LEU A 822 3.56 -20.77 8.19
C LEU A 822 3.20 -19.63 9.16
N VAL A 823 3.20 -18.40 8.66
CA VAL A 823 2.77 -17.22 9.41
C VAL A 823 1.30 -16.94 9.15
N VAL A 824 0.43 -17.19 10.11
CA VAL A 824 -1.00 -16.82 10.06
C VAL A 824 -1.16 -15.43 10.68
N HIS A 825 -1.60 -14.47 9.87
CA HIS A 825 -1.72 -13.05 10.24
C HIS A 825 -3.02 -12.75 10.99
N ALA A 826 -2.98 -11.75 11.86
CA ALA A 826 -4.16 -11.30 12.60
C ALA A 826 -5.05 -10.41 11.71
N LEU A 827 -6.21 -10.95 11.32
CA LEU A 827 -7.25 -10.25 10.57
C LEU A 827 -8.23 -9.53 11.48
#